data_AF-A0A927YDC1-F1
#
_entry.id   AF-A0A927YDC1-F1
#
_cell.length_a   1.000
_cell.length_b   1.000
_cell.length_c   1.000
_cell.angle_alpha   90.00
_cell.angle_beta   90.00
_cell.angle_gamma   90.00
#
_symmetry.space_group_name_H-M   'P 1'
#
loop_
_entity.id
_entity.type
_entity.pdbx_description
1 polymer ?
#
loop_
_entity_poly.entity_id
_entity_poly.type
_entity_poly.pdbx_seq_one_letter_code
_entity_poly.pdbx_strand_id
1 'polypeptide(L)'
;MKKKIRKAIGALLLAVAVAITQIPATNVEAASDFQMDENTLMKYTGTTAVVSVPAGTKVIAEEAFAGCTTMTSLQLPGTLEKISAAAFRGCTGLSSVKIPEGCEVIGNQAFADCTLLVDVSIPSTVRTIESGAFAGDKRLGGVTVSTANQNYVSAGGALYTKDMKKLVEVFQGRADKSYVMPATVSSIEKYAFWGCGNLREITLSNYLDEIPPYAFSFCRNLEGITLPYSVNRIESKAFENCLSLEDAVIPASVSYISPTAFDGCAKLNIISEAGSVAERFFQEFDGSQAAVVDYEENDDETVDLTRREKADNTSDVSNVNPGDVSDATVVETPDGADVLGRTKIVYQQAVVFVDNTKMEVLDGSEPVPRSEPVSSVSDNRPAQEQALTQKYTIVNGDTIASKAFYGDTSLVQYGFPKGIEHISDFAFARSGLQSVTIPGTVEDIGYGAFYHCDNLQSVSIPSSVKTIEPAAFTHTKWLESWKTGGDVDDFLVVGDGILIAYKGMRQSVVLPDNVKKIGAEVFQDHNEITAVYLPDGLEEIGEDAFNGCYSLRQLSGGTKLKKICDRAFYGCPLSTVRIPATVEKVGLQAYGGNEEVKSVVFQGTKLPELSYEKTATRLSNEDFRDLAFGCETAVVDGSITEFEDTILDTRMLGFRGVVVSIQSEPTPAQYGSARLEYCSIEPDPATGIVKVPDSVQIFGEEYRLSSVNVRAFDPYKIYESWAKYKPTDISIESSIAQGVNVKSGITFAEEAGAYKRTVSENSAYITVSDEDRLVRDGGIFTAEFKQRQEDFYLHLSKSKDSKRALKEAVEDKYGEMLDEKQLYAFDMSLYDHTDTVPITKLGKEALTVTMQVPPGMEDDTLCVVTLDDNGQLETDFVNYVVKNEKKCIQFRVTHFSPYGIYAAKGQLAERIDEKISNPSGEAGLDESPDTGDPIDPKWFLAGGFLFLALFLMFRR
;
A
#
# COMPACT_ATOMS: atom_id res chain seq x y z
N MET A 1 -32.47 55.78 -21.51
CA MET A 1 -32.61 54.92 -22.72
C MET A 1 -32.28 53.43 -22.52
N LYS A 2 -31.33 53.03 -21.65
CA LYS A 2 -30.82 51.63 -21.55
C LYS A 2 -31.79 50.56 -21.00
N LYS A 3 -32.81 50.92 -20.20
CA LYS A 3 -33.79 49.96 -19.62
C LYS A 3 -34.91 49.54 -20.60
N LYS A 4 -35.28 50.42 -21.54
CA LYS A 4 -36.28 50.13 -22.59
C LYS A 4 -35.70 49.22 -23.68
N ILE A 5 -34.41 49.38 -23.99
CA ILE A 5 -33.70 48.55 -24.99
C ILE A 5 -33.55 47.11 -24.50
N ARG A 6 -33.23 46.87 -23.20
CA ARG A 6 -33.14 45.50 -22.65
C ARG A 6 -34.50 44.77 -22.63
N LYS A 7 -35.59 45.48 -22.32
CA LYS A 7 -36.95 44.90 -22.40
C LYS A 7 -37.39 44.66 -23.85
N ALA A 8 -36.99 45.54 -24.78
CA ALA A 8 -37.26 45.34 -26.19
C ALA A 8 -36.48 44.16 -26.78
N ILE A 9 -35.20 43.97 -26.42
CA ILE A 9 -34.39 42.82 -26.84
C ILE A 9 -34.91 41.52 -26.23
N GLY A 10 -35.29 41.53 -24.95
CA GLY A 10 -35.91 40.36 -24.31
C GLY A 10 -37.26 39.97 -24.93
N ALA A 11 -38.10 40.96 -25.27
CA ALA A 11 -39.36 40.73 -25.97
C ALA A 11 -39.15 40.29 -27.43
N LEU A 12 -38.10 40.79 -28.11
CA LEU A 12 -37.74 40.39 -29.46
C LEU A 12 -37.22 38.95 -29.50
N LEU A 13 -36.39 38.54 -28.54
CA LEU A 13 -35.90 37.16 -28.42
C LEU A 13 -37.02 36.18 -28.10
N LEU A 14 -37.97 36.57 -27.24
CA LEU A 14 -39.16 35.76 -26.95
C LEU A 14 -40.10 35.67 -28.16
N ALA A 15 -40.26 36.76 -28.91
CA ALA A 15 -41.06 36.79 -30.14
C ALA A 15 -40.41 35.97 -31.27
N VAL A 16 -39.08 35.94 -31.37
CA VAL A 16 -38.35 35.07 -32.32
C VAL A 16 -38.48 33.61 -31.91
N ALA A 17 -38.40 33.27 -30.62
CA ALA A 17 -38.62 31.91 -30.13
C ALA A 17 -40.05 31.39 -30.40
N VAL A 18 -41.07 32.26 -30.28
CA VAL A 18 -42.47 31.92 -30.61
C VAL A 18 -42.72 31.92 -32.12
N ALA A 19 -41.97 32.68 -32.91
CA ALA A 19 -42.08 32.66 -34.37
C ALA A 19 -41.46 31.40 -35.00
N ILE A 20 -40.39 30.85 -34.41
CA ILE A 20 -39.76 29.61 -34.90
C ILE A 20 -40.68 28.38 -34.66
N THR A 21 -41.57 28.42 -33.66
CA THR A 21 -42.52 27.32 -33.38
C THR A 21 -43.81 27.37 -34.23
N GLN A 22 -44.01 28.39 -35.07
CA GLN A 22 -45.24 28.56 -35.88
C GLN A 22 -45.03 28.55 -37.39
N ILE A 23 -43.85 28.18 -37.90
CA ILE A 23 -43.65 27.97 -39.34
C ILE A 23 -44.15 26.57 -39.70
N PRO A 24 -45.25 26.41 -40.48
CA PRO A 24 -45.61 25.10 -41.01
C PRO A 24 -44.51 24.67 -41.99
N ALA A 25 -43.90 23.51 -41.73
CA ALA A 25 -42.93 22.90 -42.62
C ALA A 25 -43.53 22.77 -44.02
N THR A 26 -43.04 23.56 -44.96
CA THR A 26 -43.28 23.34 -46.38
C THR A 26 -42.27 22.31 -46.84
N ASN A 27 -42.76 21.27 -47.52
CA ASN A 27 -42.05 20.07 -47.97
C ASN A 27 -40.71 20.34 -48.68
N VAL A 28 -39.66 20.45 -47.88
CA VAL A 28 -38.30 20.02 -48.20
C VAL A 28 -37.89 19.17 -47.00
N GLU A 29 -37.78 17.86 -47.16
CA GLU A 29 -37.19 16.98 -46.15
C GLU A 29 -35.70 17.37 -45.99
N ALA A 30 -35.44 18.38 -45.16
CA ALA A 30 -34.14 18.51 -44.53
C ALA A 30 -34.05 17.32 -43.57
N ALA A 31 -33.05 16.45 -43.79
CA ALA A 31 -32.76 15.38 -42.86
C ALA A 31 -32.62 15.98 -41.46
N SER A 32 -33.42 15.51 -40.50
CA SER A 32 -33.24 15.85 -39.09
C SER A 32 -31.86 15.38 -38.66
N ASP A 33 -31.08 16.26 -38.03
CA ASP A 33 -29.78 15.89 -37.43
C ASP A 33 -29.92 14.81 -36.35
N PHE A 34 -31.14 14.57 -35.86
CA PHE A 34 -31.48 13.53 -34.89
C PHE A 34 -32.14 12.33 -35.58
N GLN A 35 -31.53 11.16 -35.41
CA GLN A 35 -32.10 9.86 -35.77
C GLN A 35 -32.76 9.27 -34.54
N MET A 36 -34.09 9.17 -34.58
CA MET A 36 -34.92 8.72 -33.46
C MET A 36 -35.54 7.35 -33.76
N ASP A 37 -35.61 6.50 -32.74
CA ASP A 37 -36.45 5.30 -32.71
C ASP A 37 -37.42 5.43 -31.54
N GLU A 38 -38.70 5.68 -31.84
CA GLU A 38 -39.72 6.09 -30.87
C GLU A 38 -39.23 7.26 -29.97
N ASN A 39 -39.01 6.98 -28.67
CA ASN A 39 -38.53 7.94 -27.68
C ASN A 39 -37.03 7.80 -27.38
N THR A 40 -36.29 7.06 -28.23
CA THR A 40 -34.86 6.81 -28.10
C THR A 40 -34.11 7.59 -29.16
N LEU A 41 -33.14 8.41 -28.76
CA LEU A 41 -32.23 9.08 -29.67
C LEU A 41 -31.09 8.12 -30.01
N MET A 42 -31.11 7.60 -31.23
CA MET A 42 -30.17 6.57 -31.71
C MET A 42 -28.86 7.18 -32.19
N LYS A 43 -28.92 8.34 -32.86
CA LYS A 43 -27.72 9.02 -33.38
C LYS A 43 -27.96 10.50 -33.64
N TYR A 44 -26.94 11.31 -33.42
CA TYR A 44 -26.86 12.71 -33.82
C TYR A 44 -25.80 12.88 -34.92
N THR A 45 -26.16 13.56 -36.02
CA THR A 45 -25.26 13.84 -37.15
C THR A 45 -25.08 15.33 -37.44
N GLY A 46 -25.64 16.20 -36.57
CA GLY A 46 -25.51 17.64 -36.72
C GLY A 46 -24.13 18.16 -36.30
N THR A 47 -23.86 19.41 -36.65
CA THR A 47 -22.57 20.07 -36.40
C THR A 47 -22.73 21.38 -35.62
N THR A 48 -23.84 21.57 -34.91
CA THR A 48 -24.14 22.81 -34.21
C THR A 48 -23.44 22.86 -32.85
N ALA A 49 -23.02 24.06 -32.45
CA ALA A 49 -22.37 24.25 -31.14
C ALA A 49 -23.34 24.15 -29.95
N VAL A 50 -24.61 24.48 -30.17
CA VAL A 50 -25.68 24.38 -29.18
C VAL A 50 -26.65 23.32 -29.66
N VAL A 51 -26.85 22.29 -28.85
CA VAL A 51 -27.72 21.15 -29.15
C VAL A 51 -28.82 21.06 -28.11
N SER A 52 -30.07 21.03 -28.58
CA SER A 52 -31.24 20.77 -27.74
C SER A 52 -31.85 19.45 -28.15
N VAL A 53 -31.73 18.44 -27.29
CA VAL A 53 -32.28 17.10 -27.53
C VAL A 53 -33.82 17.19 -27.59
N PRO A 54 -34.48 16.52 -28.56
CA PRO A 54 -35.93 16.60 -28.73
C PRO A 54 -36.73 16.29 -27.46
N ALA A 55 -37.79 17.07 -27.21
CA ALA A 55 -38.72 16.81 -26.11
C ALA A 55 -39.41 15.45 -26.29
N GLY A 56 -39.61 14.71 -25.20
CA GLY A 56 -40.16 13.35 -25.23
C GLY A 56 -39.11 12.24 -25.34
N THR A 57 -37.85 12.58 -25.62
CA THR A 57 -36.73 11.61 -25.54
C THR A 57 -36.63 11.09 -24.12
N LYS A 58 -36.66 9.76 -23.99
CA LYS A 58 -36.51 9.00 -22.74
C LYS A 58 -35.13 8.38 -22.62
N VAL A 59 -34.54 7.97 -23.74
CA VAL A 59 -33.24 7.29 -23.76
C VAL A 59 -32.33 7.95 -24.78
N ILE A 60 -31.09 8.22 -24.39
CA ILE A 60 -30.01 8.47 -25.34
C ILE A 60 -29.26 7.15 -25.50
N ALA A 61 -29.25 6.64 -26.72
CA ALA A 61 -28.69 5.33 -27.03
C ALA A 61 -27.16 5.32 -26.95
N GLU A 62 -26.60 4.12 -27.06
CA GLU A 62 -25.17 3.93 -27.10
C GLU A 62 -24.54 4.71 -28.26
N GLU A 63 -23.42 5.39 -27.96
CA GLU A 63 -22.64 6.21 -28.91
C GLU A 63 -23.42 7.31 -29.66
N ALA A 64 -24.62 7.68 -29.19
CA ALA A 64 -25.52 8.54 -29.96
C ALA A 64 -24.92 9.92 -30.33
N PHE A 65 -24.06 10.48 -29.48
CA PHE A 65 -23.29 11.71 -29.69
C PHE A 65 -21.78 11.47 -29.72
N ALA A 66 -21.31 10.21 -29.78
CA ALA A 66 -19.89 9.91 -29.68
C ALA A 66 -19.05 10.68 -30.73
N GLY A 67 -17.96 11.31 -30.28
CA GLY A 67 -17.06 12.11 -31.10
C GLY A 67 -17.64 13.45 -31.56
N CYS A 68 -18.76 13.95 -31.00
CA CYS A 68 -19.32 15.25 -31.35
C CYS A 68 -18.48 16.41 -30.77
N THR A 69 -17.36 16.73 -31.43
CA THR A 69 -16.39 17.74 -30.97
C THR A 69 -16.89 19.19 -31.13
N THR A 70 -17.89 19.43 -31.97
CA THR A 70 -18.43 20.78 -32.21
C THR A 70 -19.37 21.25 -31.10
N MET A 71 -20.01 20.33 -30.39
CA MET A 71 -21.02 20.65 -29.38
C MET A 71 -20.35 21.21 -28.13
N THR A 72 -20.70 22.44 -27.77
CA THR A 72 -20.20 23.11 -26.54
C THR A 72 -21.28 23.26 -25.48
N SER A 73 -22.55 23.29 -25.88
CA SER A 73 -23.70 23.39 -24.98
C SER A 73 -24.76 22.36 -25.33
N LEU A 74 -25.15 21.57 -24.34
CA LEU A 74 -26.15 20.52 -24.44
C LEU A 74 -27.36 20.83 -23.55
N GLN A 75 -28.56 20.70 -24.09
CA GLN A 75 -29.80 20.77 -23.34
C GLN A 75 -30.53 19.42 -23.42
N LEU A 76 -30.65 18.75 -22.28
CA LEU A 76 -31.34 17.48 -22.11
C LEU A 76 -32.81 17.72 -21.72
N PRO A 77 -33.77 16.89 -22.20
CA PRO A 77 -35.19 17.07 -21.91
C PRO A 77 -35.52 16.51 -20.52
N GLY A 78 -36.49 17.10 -19.82
CA GLY A 78 -36.96 16.61 -18.51
C GLY A 78 -37.63 15.24 -18.51
N THR A 79 -37.86 14.64 -19.69
CA THR A 79 -38.40 13.28 -19.86
C THR A 79 -37.30 12.21 -19.92
N LEU A 80 -36.03 12.60 -19.90
CA LEU A 80 -34.91 11.69 -20.03
C LEU A 80 -34.82 10.78 -18.81
N GLU A 81 -34.83 9.47 -19.05
CA GLU A 81 -34.75 8.40 -18.05
C GLU A 81 -33.36 7.73 -18.04
N LYS A 82 -32.68 7.66 -19.19
CA LYS A 82 -31.39 6.97 -19.33
C LYS A 82 -30.44 7.61 -20.34
N ILE A 83 -29.17 7.69 -19.97
CA ILE A 83 -28.02 7.95 -20.84
C ILE A 83 -27.24 6.64 -20.96
N SER A 84 -27.14 6.06 -22.15
CA SER A 84 -26.53 4.74 -22.35
C SER A 84 -25.00 4.80 -22.49
N ALA A 85 -24.38 3.63 -22.63
CA ALA A 85 -22.93 3.50 -22.72
C ALA A 85 -22.33 4.37 -23.83
N ALA A 86 -21.21 5.03 -23.57
CA ALA A 86 -20.49 5.89 -24.53
C ALA A 86 -21.34 6.97 -25.22
N ALA A 87 -22.53 7.31 -24.71
CA ALA A 87 -23.49 8.18 -25.39
C ALA A 87 -22.90 9.53 -25.83
N PHE A 88 -22.01 10.11 -25.04
CA PHE A 88 -21.30 11.37 -25.29
C PHE A 88 -19.78 11.21 -25.32
N ARG A 89 -19.27 9.98 -25.47
CA ARG A 89 -17.83 9.72 -25.43
C ARG A 89 -17.09 10.58 -26.46
N GLY A 90 -16.01 11.26 -26.06
CA GLY A 90 -15.20 12.08 -26.95
C GLY A 90 -15.87 13.36 -27.45
N CYS A 91 -16.91 13.87 -26.77
CA CYS A 91 -17.46 15.20 -27.04
C CYS A 91 -16.52 16.29 -26.49
N THR A 92 -15.34 16.45 -27.10
CA THR A 92 -14.25 17.29 -26.58
C THR A 92 -14.58 18.77 -26.47
N GLY A 93 -15.62 19.26 -27.15
CA GLY A 93 -16.13 20.63 -27.05
C GLY A 93 -17.04 20.88 -25.84
N LEU A 94 -17.61 19.83 -25.23
CA LEU A 94 -18.66 19.93 -24.23
C LEU A 94 -18.08 20.43 -22.90
N SER A 95 -18.57 21.58 -22.42
CA SER A 95 -18.05 22.18 -21.19
C SER A 95 -18.89 21.93 -19.94
N SER A 96 -20.19 21.66 -20.08
CA SER A 96 -21.07 21.40 -18.95
C SER A 96 -22.27 20.54 -19.30
N VAL A 97 -22.72 19.75 -18.32
CA VAL A 97 -23.88 18.87 -18.45
C VAL A 97 -24.77 19.00 -17.21
N LYS A 98 -26.04 19.35 -17.44
CA LYS A 98 -27.08 19.33 -16.41
C LYS A 98 -27.98 18.13 -16.65
N ILE A 99 -27.78 17.08 -15.87
CA ILE A 99 -28.60 15.87 -15.96
C ILE A 99 -29.97 16.20 -15.38
N PRO A 100 -31.07 16.01 -16.13
CA PRO A 100 -32.39 16.43 -15.71
C PRO A 100 -32.96 15.51 -14.62
N GLU A 101 -33.81 16.07 -13.74
CA GLU A 101 -34.62 15.26 -12.84
C GLU A 101 -35.51 14.31 -13.65
N GLY A 102 -35.54 13.04 -13.26
CA GLY A 102 -36.16 11.93 -14.00
C GLY A 102 -35.15 10.95 -14.58
N CYS A 103 -33.90 11.38 -14.78
CA CYS A 103 -32.83 10.50 -15.25
C CYS A 103 -32.40 9.55 -14.14
N GLU A 104 -32.49 8.24 -14.39
CA GLU A 104 -32.19 7.20 -13.41
C GLU A 104 -30.81 6.56 -13.64
N VAL A 105 -30.32 6.51 -14.90
CA VAL A 105 -29.12 5.75 -15.28
C VAL A 105 -28.15 6.58 -16.14
N ILE A 106 -26.87 6.57 -15.76
CA ILE A 106 -25.72 7.02 -16.55
C ILE A 106 -24.86 5.79 -16.86
N GLY A 107 -24.77 5.42 -18.14
CA GLY A 107 -24.11 4.19 -18.58
C GLY A 107 -22.58 4.26 -18.62
N ASN A 108 -21.97 3.10 -18.88
CA ASN A 108 -20.52 2.94 -18.93
C ASN A 108 -19.88 3.93 -19.92
N GLN A 109 -18.86 4.67 -19.47
CA GLN A 109 -18.17 5.66 -20.32
C GLN A 109 -19.08 6.71 -20.97
N ALA A 110 -20.27 6.97 -20.42
CA ALA A 110 -21.28 7.84 -21.04
C ALA A 110 -20.75 9.22 -21.42
N PHE A 111 -19.82 9.79 -20.65
CA PHE A 111 -19.17 11.08 -20.90
C PHE A 111 -17.65 10.97 -21.01
N ALA A 112 -17.09 9.77 -21.18
CA ALA A 112 -15.64 9.58 -21.23
C ALA A 112 -14.98 10.45 -22.32
N ASP A 113 -13.75 10.91 -22.07
CA ASP A 113 -12.96 11.74 -22.98
C ASP A 113 -13.64 13.09 -23.38
N CYS A 114 -14.55 13.63 -22.56
CA CYS A 114 -15.07 14.99 -22.71
C CYS A 114 -14.07 16.00 -22.12
N THR A 115 -12.93 16.18 -22.81
CA THR A 115 -11.74 16.88 -22.28
C THR A 115 -11.95 18.33 -21.81
N LEU A 116 -13.04 19.00 -22.20
CA LEU A 116 -13.38 20.36 -21.75
C LEU A 116 -14.47 20.42 -20.66
N LEU A 117 -15.01 19.27 -20.24
CA LEU A 117 -16.07 19.18 -19.25
C LEU A 117 -15.55 19.67 -17.90
N VAL A 118 -16.26 20.63 -17.30
CA VAL A 118 -15.88 21.24 -16.01
C VAL A 118 -17.01 21.25 -14.98
N ASP A 119 -18.27 21.13 -15.43
CA ASP A 119 -19.44 21.23 -14.56
C ASP A 119 -20.48 20.16 -14.92
N VAL A 120 -20.71 19.24 -13.98
CA VAL A 120 -21.73 18.20 -14.06
C VAL A 120 -22.61 18.25 -12.82
N SER A 121 -23.92 18.27 -13.03
CA SER A 121 -24.91 18.18 -11.95
C SER A 121 -25.66 16.85 -12.00
N ILE A 122 -25.63 16.11 -10.89
CA ILE A 122 -26.29 14.81 -10.69
C ILE A 122 -27.56 15.03 -9.83
N PRO A 123 -28.75 14.77 -10.39
CA PRO A 123 -30.03 15.02 -9.71
C PRO A 123 -30.36 13.96 -8.64
N SER A 124 -31.47 14.15 -7.93
CA SER A 124 -31.91 13.24 -6.85
C SER A 124 -32.34 11.85 -7.37
N THR A 125 -32.69 11.77 -8.65
CA THR A 125 -33.29 10.61 -9.32
C THR A 125 -32.28 9.59 -9.85
N VAL A 126 -31.00 9.95 -10.01
CA VAL A 126 -29.97 9.03 -10.49
C VAL A 126 -29.72 7.92 -9.46
N ARG A 127 -29.90 6.67 -9.92
CA ARG A 127 -29.71 5.44 -9.13
C ARG A 127 -28.49 4.64 -9.56
N THR A 128 -28.07 4.78 -10.81
CA THR A 128 -26.95 4.02 -11.36
C THR A 128 -26.04 4.91 -12.19
N ILE A 129 -24.75 4.86 -11.86
CA ILE A 129 -23.63 5.42 -12.61
C ILE A 129 -22.68 4.24 -12.80
N GLU A 130 -22.52 3.81 -14.04
CA GLU A 130 -21.67 2.68 -14.41
C GLU A 130 -20.20 3.11 -14.59
N SER A 131 -19.31 2.13 -14.66
CA SER A 131 -17.86 2.34 -14.59
C SER A 131 -17.33 3.32 -15.66
N GLY A 132 -16.41 4.19 -15.23
CA GLY A 132 -15.72 5.15 -16.08
C GLY A 132 -16.61 6.19 -16.76
N ALA A 133 -17.78 6.50 -16.19
CA ALA A 133 -18.74 7.42 -16.80
C ALA A 133 -18.12 8.79 -17.17
N PHE A 134 -17.11 9.26 -16.44
CA PHE A 134 -16.40 10.54 -16.66
C PHE A 134 -14.89 10.36 -16.93
N ALA A 135 -14.48 9.14 -17.32
CA ALA A 135 -13.08 8.80 -17.47
C ALA A 135 -12.45 9.64 -18.59
N GLY A 136 -11.39 10.40 -18.32
CA GLY A 136 -10.69 11.23 -19.33
C GLY A 136 -11.16 12.65 -19.42
N ASP A 137 -12.05 13.05 -18.53
CA ASP A 137 -12.52 14.42 -18.43
C ASP A 137 -11.44 15.27 -17.76
N LYS A 138 -10.40 15.60 -18.53
CA LYS A 138 -9.15 16.26 -18.10
C LYS A 138 -9.34 17.54 -17.28
N ARG A 139 -10.50 18.18 -17.35
CA ARG A 139 -10.82 19.43 -16.64
C ARG A 139 -11.90 19.28 -15.59
N LEU A 140 -12.54 18.12 -15.45
CA LEU A 140 -13.55 17.89 -14.45
C LEU A 140 -12.82 17.64 -13.12
N GLY A 141 -12.94 18.58 -12.18
CA GLY A 141 -12.34 18.46 -10.84
C GLY A 141 -13.30 17.92 -9.78
N GLY A 142 -14.58 17.75 -10.14
CA GLY A 142 -15.65 17.39 -9.21
C GLY A 142 -17.02 17.50 -9.87
N VAL A 143 -18.03 16.91 -9.23
CA VAL A 143 -19.44 16.97 -9.64
C VAL A 143 -20.29 17.50 -8.51
N THR A 144 -21.44 18.10 -8.85
CA THR A 144 -22.44 18.52 -7.86
C THR A 144 -23.52 17.45 -7.75
N VAL A 145 -23.57 16.74 -6.63
CA VAL A 145 -24.64 15.77 -6.32
C VAL A 145 -25.74 16.42 -5.49
N SER A 146 -27.00 16.24 -5.89
CA SER A 146 -28.16 16.68 -5.10
C SER A 146 -28.12 16.11 -3.67
N THR A 147 -28.37 16.94 -2.67
CA THR A 147 -28.42 16.49 -1.25
C THR A 147 -29.53 15.48 -0.99
N ALA A 148 -30.57 15.45 -1.84
CA ALA A 148 -31.66 14.48 -1.80
C ALA A 148 -31.30 13.14 -2.48
N ASN A 149 -30.18 13.03 -3.21
CA ASN A 149 -29.74 11.78 -3.80
C ASN A 149 -29.40 10.76 -2.70
N GLN A 150 -30.00 9.58 -2.79
CA GLN A 150 -29.89 8.49 -1.82
C GLN A 150 -28.82 7.45 -2.18
N ASN A 151 -28.22 7.53 -3.37
CA ASN A 151 -27.30 6.53 -3.91
C ASN A 151 -25.86 7.03 -4.02
N TYR A 152 -25.65 8.33 -4.21
CA TYR A 152 -24.32 8.90 -4.44
C TYR A 152 -24.03 10.13 -3.56
N VAL A 153 -22.75 10.36 -3.32
CA VAL A 153 -22.20 11.55 -2.66
C VAL A 153 -20.86 11.91 -3.29
N SER A 154 -20.59 13.20 -3.43
CA SER A 154 -19.30 13.71 -3.90
C SER A 154 -18.50 14.30 -2.75
N ALA A 155 -17.24 13.89 -2.58
CA ALA A 155 -16.33 14.41 -1.56
C ALA A 155 -14.88 14.39 -2.05
N GLY A 156 -14.11 15.44 -1.77
CA GLY A 156 -12.66 15.46 -2.04
C GLY A 156 -12.24 15.34 -3.51
N GLY A 157 -13.10 15.72 -4.46
CA GLY A 157 -12.83 15.53 -5.89
C GLY A 157 -13.05 14.08 -6.36
N ALA A 158 -13.87 13.33 -5.63
CA ALA A 158 -14.28 11.96 -5.96
C ALA A 158 -15.79 11.77 -5.76
N LEU A 159 -16.32 10.72 -6.39
CA LEU A 159 -17.70 10.27 -6.32
C LEU A 159 -17.76 8.90 -5.65
N TYR A 160 -18.64 8.75 -4.67
CA TYR A 160 -18.84 7.53 -3.91
C TYR A 160 -20.30 7.12 -3.93
N THR A 161 -20.57 5.86 -3.58
CA THR A 161 -21.90 5.48 -3.09
C THR A 161 -22.24 6.25 -1.81
N LYS A 162 -23.54 6.40 -1.52
CA LYS A 162 -24.02 7.22 -0.38
C LYS A 162 -23.51 6.74 0.97
N ASP A 163 -23.30 5.44 1.11
CA ASP A 163 -22.76 4.79 2.30
C ASP A 163 -21.22 4.85 2.39
N MET A 164 -20.54 5.47 1.42
CA MET A 164 -19.08 5.59 1.31
C MET A 164 -18.33 4.24 1.22
N LYS A 165 -19.03 3.13 0.94
CA LYS A 165 -18.39 1.81 0.81
C LYS A 165 -17.73 1.55 -0.53
N LYS A 166 -18.15 2.28 -1.57
CA LYS A 166 -17.63 2.11 -2.93
C LYS A 166 -17.19 3.45 -3.50
N LEU A 167 -15.94 3.50 -3.96
CA LEU A 167 -15.43 4.60 -4.77
C LEU A 167 -15.82 4.36 -6.23
N VAL A 168 -16.57 5.30 -6.80
CA VAL A 168 -17.07 5.23 -8.18
C VAL A 168 -16.06 5.83 -9.14
N GLU A 169 -15.58 7.04 -8.84
CA GLU A 169 -14.65 7.76 -9.72
C GLU A 169 -13.92 8.89 -8.99
N VAL A 170 -12.64 9.06 -9.28
CA VAL A 170 -11.81 10.21 -8.91
C VAL A 170 -11.58 11.03 -10.17
N PHE A 171 -11.90 12.31 -10.09
CA PHE A 171 -11.95 13.13 -11.29
C PHE A 171 -10.56 13.64 -11.69
N GLN A 172 -10.20 13.44 -12.95
CA GLN A 172 -8.86 13.73 -13.49
C GLN A 172 -8.44 15.20 -13.34
N GLY A 173 -9.39 16.15 -13.40
CA GLY A 173 -9.16 17.57 -13.22
C GLY A 173 -8.95 18.01 -11.77
N ARG A 174 -8.91 17.07 -10.80
CA ARG A 174 -8.55 17.35 -9.41
C ARG A 174 -7.14 17.93 -9.32
N ALA A 175 -7.00 19.00 -8.54
CA ALA A 175 -5.75 19.75 -8.44
C ALA A 175 -4.73 19.11 -7.48
N ASP A 176 -5.19 18.43 -6.44
CA ASP A 176 -4.27 17.89 -5.43
C ASP A 176 -3.50 16.68 -5.96
N LYS A 177 -2.25 16.55 -5.50
CA LYS A 177 -1.30 15.52 -5.94
C LYS A 177 -1.39 14.24 -5.11
N SER A 178 -1.87 14.32 -3.87
CA SER A 178 -2.11 13.16 -3.03
C SER A 178 -3.60 12.80 -3.03
N TYR A 179 -3.95 11.53 -2.92
CA TYR A 179 -5.32 11.11 -2.65
C TYR A 179 -5.34 10.11 -1.49
N VAL A 180 -6.32 10.29 -0.61
CA VAL A 180 -6.48 9.41 0.55
C VAL A 180 -7.88 8.84 0.49
N MET A 181 -7.91 7.54 0.32
CA MET A 181 -9.14 6.77 0.32
C MET A 181 -9.68 6.68 1.75
N PRO A 182 -10.97 7.00 1.98
CA PRO A 182 -11.59 6.75 3.27
C PRO A 182 -11.53 5.25 3.62
N ALA A 183 -11.21 4.91 4.86
CA ALA A 183 -11.21 3.54 5.39
C ALA A 183 -12.61 2.91 5.47
N THR A 184 -13.66 3.65 5.13
CA THR A 184 -15.00 3.07 4.92
C THR A 184 -15.16 2.43 3.54
N VAL A 185 -14.29 2.76 2.59
CA VAL A 185 -14.32 2.19 1.23
C VAL A 185 -13.78 0.77 1.27
N SER A 186 -14.56 -0.20 0.85
CA SER A 186 -14.14 -1.61 0.72
C SER A 186 -14.03 -2.07 -0.74
N SER A 187 -14.49 -1.25 -1.69
CA SER A 187 -14.42 -1.56 -3.12
C SER A 187 -14.21 -0.30 -3.97
N ILE A 188 -13.53 -0.46 -5.09
CA ILE A 188 -13.37 0.57 -6.12
C ILE A 188 -13.97 0.09 -7.44
N GLU A 189 -14.57 0.99 -8.21
CA GLU A 189 -15.08 0.67 -9.55
C GLU A 189 -13.94 0.56 -10.57
N LYS A 190 -14.22 -0.11 -11.70
CA LYS A 190 -13.31 -0.08 -12.86
C LYS A 190 -13.14 1.36 -13.33
N TYR A 191 -11.94 1.70 -13.77
CA TYR A 191 -11.57 3.05 -14.21
C TYR A 191 -11.65 4.14 -13.13
N ALA A 192 -11.78 3.79 -11.85
CA ALA A 192 -12.00 4.78 -10.78
C ALA A 192 -10.93 5.88 -10.71
N PHE A 193 -9.67 5.60 -11.07
CA PHE A 193 -8.59 6.59 -11.15
C PHE A 193 -8.06 6.75 -12.58
N TRP A 194 -8.80 6.33 -13.60
CA TRP A 194 -8.29 6.31 -14.97
C TRP A 194 -7.79 7.67 -15.41
N GLY A 195 -6.53 7.71 -15.83
CA GLY A 195 -5.88 8.90 -16.33
C GLY A 195 -5.59 9.96 -15.27
N CYS A 196 -5.71 9.70 -13.96
CA CYS A 196 -5.46 10.70 -12.90
C CYS A 196 -4.01 11.22 -12.92
N GLY A 197 -3.71 12.15 -13.82
CA GLY A 197 -2.36 12.58 -14.14
C GLY A 197 -1.75 13.52 -13.13
N ASN A 198 -2.53 14.11 -12.22
CA ASN A 198 -1.98 14.91 -11.12
C ASN A 198 -1.61 14.06 -9.90
N LEU A 199 -2.14 12.82 -9.81
CA LEU A 199 -1.93 11.93 -8.69
C LEU A 199 -0.47 11.45 -8.67
N ARG A 200 0.20 11.64 -7.54
CA ARG A 200 1.57 11.22 -7.24
C ARG A 200 1.63 10.24 -6.08
N GLU A 201 0.79 10.46 -5.08
CA GLU A 201 0.75 9.67 -3.85
C GLU A 201 -0.68 9.22 -3.56
N ILE A 202 -0.81 7.98 -3.13
CA ILE A 202 -2.11 7.44 -2.71
C ILE A 202 -2.01 6.61 -1.44
N THR A 203 -2.97 6.82 -0.55
CA THR A 203 -3.26 5.88 0.54
C THR A 203 -4.57 5.17 0.26
N LEU A 204 -4.52 3.84 0.22
CA LEU A 204 -5.69 2.98 0.01
C LEU A 204 -6.34 2.60 1.35
N SER A 205 -7.61 2.22 1.29
CA SER A 205 -8.33 1.69 2.45
C SER A 205 -7.84 0.29 2.82
N ASN A 206 -7.63 0.04 4.11
CA ASN A 206 -7.29 -1.29 4.64
C ASN A 206 -8.43 -2.32 4.59
N TYR A 207 -9.57 -1.96 4.01
CA TYR A 207 -10.71 -2.87 3.77
C TYR A 207 -10.91 -3.14 2.28
N LEU A 208 -9.96 -2.74 1.43
CA LEU A 208 -10.05 -2.95 -0.01
C LEU A 208 -9.74 -4.40 -0.36
N ASP A 209 -10.69 -5.08 -0.99
CA ASP A 209 -10.56 -6.50 -1.35
C ASP A 209 -9.70 -6.70 -2.60
N GLU A 210 -9.90 -5.87 -3.63
CA GLU A 210 -9.26 -6.03 -4.95
C GLU A 210 -8.84 -4.69 -5.56
N ILE A 211 -7.84 -4.75 -6.46
CA ILE A 211 -7.58 -3.70 -7.45
C ILE A 211 -8.17 -4.15 -8.79
N PRO A 212 -9.34 -3.61 -9.21
CA PRO A 212 -10.08 -4.10 -10.37
C PRO A 212 -9.45 -3.64 -11.70
N PRO A 213 -9.97 -4.14 -12.84
CA PRO A 213 -9.46 -3.78 -14.14
C PRO A 213 -9.44 -2.27 -14.37
N TYR A 214 -8.32 -1.79 -14.91
CA TYR A 214 -8.09 -0.40 -15.30
C TYR A 214 -8.20 0.65 -14.18
N ALA A 215 -8.20 0.23 -12.91
CA ALA A 215 -8.44 1.13 -11.79
C ALA A 215 -7.53 2.37 -11.81
N PHE A 216 -6.22 2.19 -12.01
CA PHE A 216 -5.18 3.22 -12.03
C PHE A 216 -4.52 3.38 -13.39
N SER A 217 -5.09 2.86 -14.50
CA SER A 217 -4.42 2.99 -15.79
C SER A 217 -4.20 4.45 -16.14
N PHE A 218 -3.05 4.77 -16.72
CA PHE A 218 -2.64 6.10 -17.15
C PHE A 218 -2.52 7.13 -16.00
N CYS A 219 -2.38 6.70 -14.75
CA CYS A 219 -1.90 7.54 -13.65
C CYS A 219 -0.40 7.83 -13.82
N ARG A 220 -0.06 8.60 -14.86
CA ARG A 220 1.33 8.75 -15.36
C ARG A 220 2.32 9.35 -14.36
N ASN A 221 1.83 10.09 -13.35
CA ASN A 221 2.65 10.72 -12.32
C ASN A 221 2.60 9.99 -10.97
N LEU A 222 1.90 8.86 -10.85
CA LEU A 222 1.89 8.09 -9.61
C LEU A 222 3.31 7.55 -9.36
N GLU A 223 3.94 7.96 -8.25
CA GLU A 223 5.36 7.69 -7.96
C GLU A 223 5.52 6.36 -7.19
N GLY A 224 4.60 6.05 -6.29
CA GLY A 224 4.61 4.82 -5.50
C GLY A 224 3.22 4.39 -5.06
N ILE A 225 3.07 3.09 -4.77
CA ILE A 225 1.86 2.55 -4.17
C ILE A 225 2.14 1.47 -3.14
N THR A 226 1.45 1.54 -2.00
CA THR A 226 1.43 0.48 -0.99
C THR A 226 0.05 -0.15 -0.97
N LEU A 227 -0.02 -1.43 -1.36
CA LEU A 227 -1.27 -2.18 -1.28
C LEU A 227 -1.49 -2.69 0.15
N PRO A 228 -2.70 -2.49 0.73
CA PRO A 228 -2.99 -2.95 2.07
C PRO A 228 -3.16 -4.46 2.11
N TYR A 229 -2.90 -5.07 3.27
CA TYR A 229 -2.93 -6.53 3.44
C TYR A 229 -4.31 -7.16 3.17
N SER A 230 -5.40 -6.36 3.15
CA SER A 230 -6.72 -6.81 2.73
C SER A 230 -6.77 -7.23 1.25
N VAL A 231 -5.96 -6.59 0.38
CA VAL A 231 -6.01 -6.84 -1.07
C VAL A 231 -5.58 -8.27 -1.38
N ASN A 232 -6.43 -9.01 -2.08
CA ASN A 232 -6.21 -10.41 -2.45
C ASN A 232 -5.87 -10.58 -3.94
N ARG A 233 -6.19 -9.59 -4.79
CA ARG A 233 -6.13 -9.69 -6.26
C ARG A 233 -5.79 -8.34 -6.90
N ILE A 234 -4.95 -8.39 -7.93
CA ILE A 234 -4.66 -7.27 -8.83
C ILE A 234 -5.05 -7.68 -10.25
N GLU A 235 -6.07 -7.02 -10.80
CA GLU A 235 -6.70 -7.43 -12.06
C GLU A 235 -6.04 -6.81 -13.31
N SER A 236 -6.55 -7.18 -14.50
CA SER A 236 -5.97 -6.81 -15.79
C SER A 236 -5.81 -5.30 -15.96
N LYS A 237 -4.61 -4.86 -16.35
CA LYS A 237 -4.30 -3.46 -16.66
C LYS A 237 -4.54 -2.48 -15.50
N ALA A 238 -4.62 -2.99 -14.26
CA ALA A 238 -4.87 -2.20 -13.06
C ALA A 238 -3.99 -0.94 -12.97
N PHE A 239 -2.71 -1.04 -13.34
CA PHE A 239 -1.71 0.04 -13.34
C PHE A 239 -1.12 0.29 -14.73
N GLU A 240 -1.83 -0.06 -15.81
CA GLU A 240 -1.32 0.10 -17.18
C GLU A 240 -0.84 1.55 -17.43
N ASN A 241 0.37 1.71 -17.97
CA ASN A 241 0.98 3.01 -18.29
C ASN A 241 1.11 3.99 -17.10
N CYS A 242 1.34 3.48 -15.89
CA CYS A 242 1.82 4.28 -14.76
C CYS A 242 3.33 4.55 -14.91
N LEU A 243 3.69 5.47 -15.81
CA LEU A 243 5.06 5.70 -16.27
C LEU A 243 6.06 6.14 -15.18
N SER A 244 5.57 6.78 -14.11
CA SER A 244 6.38 7.24 -12.98
C SER A 244 6.38 6.28 -11.79
N LEU A 245 5.66 5.15 -11.87
CA LEU A 245 5.53 4.23 -10.74
C LEU A 245 6.87 3.52 -10.53
N GLU A 246 7.58 3.92 -9.49
CA GLU A 246 8.89 3.39 -9.12
C GLU A 246 8.71 2.22 -8.15
N ASP A 247 8.01 2.40 -7.04
CA ASP A 247 7.83 1.34 -6.04
C ASP A 247 6.37 0.91 -5.90
N ALA A 248 6.12 -0.41 -6.01
CA ALA A 248 4.87 -1.03 -5.62
C ALA A 248 5.11 -2.04 -4.49
N VAL A 249 4.62 -1.72 -3.28
CA VAL A 249 4.63 -2.65 -2.15
C VAL A 249 3.39 -3.54 -2.25
N ILE A 250 3.60 -4.83 -2.51
CA ILE A 250 2.54 -5.82 -2.68
C ILE A 250 2.62 -6.85 -1.53
N PRO A 251 1.59 -6.94 -0.67
CA PRO A 251 1.60 -7.81 0.50
C PRO A 251 1.48 -9.30 0.11
N ALA A 252 1.95 -10.20 0.98
CA ALA A 252 1.85 -11.65 0.75
C ALA A 252 0.41 -12.19 0.69
N SER A 253 -0.56 -11.38 1.10
CA SER A 253 -1.99 -11.66 1.01
C SER A 253 -2.54 -11.65 -0.42
N VAL A 254 -1.82 -11.04 -1.37
CA VAL A 254 -2.16 -11.06 -2.80
C VAL A 254 -1.91 -12.46 -3.34
N SER A 255 -3.01 -13.10 -3.74
CA SER A 255 -3.04 -14.48 -4.24
C SER A 255 -3.02 -14.56 -5.77
N TYR A 256 -3.30 -13.45 -6.46
CA TYR A 256 -3.35 -13.37 -7.91
C TYR A 256 -2.95 -11.97 -8.40
N ILE A 257 -2.08 -11.94 -9.42
CA ILE A 257 -1.72 -10.74 -10.17
C ILE A 257 -1.91 -11.07 -11.65
N SER A 258 -2.74 -10.30 -12.34
CA SER A 258 -2.91 -10.45 -13.79
C SER A 258 -1.57 -10.23 -14.52
N PRO A 259 -1.22 -11.04 -15.55
CA PRO A 259 -0.01 -10.83 -16.34
C PRO A 259 0.13 -9.41 -16.92
N THR A 260 -1.00 -8.74 -17.17
CA THR A 260 -1.08 -7.38 -17.74
C THR A 260 -1.26 -6.27 -16.69
N ALA A 261 -1.21 -6.59 -15.39
CA ALA A 261 -1.53 -5.63 -14.33
C ALA A 261 -0.67 -4.36 -14.38
N PHE A 262 0.58 -4.49 -14.79
CA PHE A 262 1.60 -3.43 -14.81
C PHE A 262 2.17 -3.16 -16.21
N ASP A 263 1.42 -3.45 -17.27
CA ASP A 263 1.85 -3.19 -18.65
C ASP A 263 2.25 -1.71 -18.82
N GLY A 264 3.43 -1.44 -19.38
CA GLY A 264 3.92 -0.08 -19.61
C GLY A 264 4.44 0.65 -18.36
N CYS A 265 4.56 0.00 -17.20
CA CYS A 265 5.23 0.57 -16.02
C CYS A 265 6.75 0.46 -16.14
N ALA A 266 7.38 1.38 -16.87
CA ALA A 266 8.80 1.28 -17.26
C ALA A 266 9.80 1.37 -16.09
N LYS A 267 9.41 1.91 -14.94
CA LYS A 267 10.28 2.12 -13.76
C LYS A 267 10.00 1.18 -12.59
N LEU A 268 9.06 0.24 -12.77
CA LEU A 268 8.48 -0.51 -11.66
C LEU A 268 9.49 -1.43 -10.96
N ASN A 269 9.59 -1.26 -9.66
CA ASN A 269 10.17 -2.15 -8.69
C ASN A 269 9.06 -2.71 -7.79
N ILE A 270 8.96 -4.03 -7.69
CA ILE A 270 7.99 -4.69 -6.81
C ILE A 270 8.67 -5.07 -5.50
N ILE A 271 8.19 -4.49 -4.41
CA ILE A 271 8.61 -4.81 -3.04
C ILE A 271 7.62 -5.85 -2.50
N SER A 272 8.11 -7.04 -2.17
CA SER A 272 7.27 -8.15 -1.72
C SER A 272 8.00 -9.07 -0.74
N GLU A 273 7.22 -9.87 0.00
CA GLU A 273 7.74 -10.90 0.90
C GLU A 273 8.27 -12.12 0.11
N ALA A 274 9.34 -12.74 0.60
CA ALA A 274 9.92 -13.94 -0.01
C ALA A 274 8.91 -15.10 -0.06
N GLY A 275 8.85 -15.79 -1.20
CA GLY A 275 7.91 -16.86 -1.51
C GLY A 275 6.50 -16.41 -1.90
N SER A 276 6.21 -15.11 -1.90
CA SER A 276 4.89 -14.59 -2.25
C SER A 276 4.54 -14.75 -3.74
N VAL A 277 3.27 -14.51 -4.09
CA VAL A 277 2.85 -14.44 -5.51
C VAL A 277 3.51 -13.25 -6.20
N ALA A 278 3.67 -12.14 -5.50
CA ALA A 278 4.29 -10.93 -6.02
C ALA A 278 5.77 -11.13 -6.37
N GLU A 279 6.53 -11.83 -5.51
CA GLU A 279 7.93 -12.16 -5.80
C GLU A 279 8.05 -13.00 -7.07
N ARG A 280 7.23 -14.06 -7.20
CA ARG A 280 7.21 -14.92 -8.39
C ARG A 280 6.79 -14.17 -9.65
N PHE A 281 5.75 -13.34 -9.54
CA PHE A 281 5.32 -12.49 -10.64
C PHE A 281 6.46 -11.58 -11.11
N PHE A 282 7.19 -10.95 -10.19
CA PHE A 282 8.29 -10.06 -10.54
C PHE A 282 9.48 -10.79 -11.16
N GLN A 283 9.78 -12.02 -10.74
CA GLN A 283 10.83 -12.85 -11.37
C GLN A 283 10.51 -13.18 -12.84
N GLU A 284 9.23 -13.30 -13.19
CA GLU A 284 8.75 -13.55 -14.55
C GLU A 284 8.47 -12.26 -15.33
N PHE A 285 8.45 -11.11 -14.65
CA PHE A 285 8.09 -9.82 -15.22
C PHE A 285 9.22 -9.27 -16.11
N ASP A 286 9.03 -9.38 -17.43
CA ASP A 286 9.91 -8.75 -18.41
C ASP A 286 9.57 -7.27 -18.58
N GLY A 287 10.20 -6.42 -17.78
CA GLY A 287 10.09 -4.96 -17.89
C GLY A 287 10.52 -4.38 -19.26
N SER A 288 11.11 -5.19 -20.15
CA SER A 288 11.50 -4.79 -21.50
C SER A 288 10.37 -4.91 -22.54
N GLN A 289 9.20 -5.47 -22.19
CA GLN A 289 7.97 -5.30 -22.97
C GLN A 289 7.42 -3.85 -22.92
N ALA A 290 8.10 -2.95 -22.19
CA ALA A 290 7.97 -1.49 -22.26
C ALA A 290 8.43 -0.88 -23.60
N ALA A 291 8.28 -1.61 -24.70
CA ALA A 291 8.26 -0.99 -26.02
C ALA A 291 7.02 -0.11 -26.05
N VAL A 292 7.25 1.16 -25.73
CA VAL A 292 6.38 2.30 -25.95
C VAL A 292 5.65 2.07 -27.27
N VAL A 293 4.39 1.63 -27.19
CA VAL A 293 3.46 1.98 -28.25
C VAL A 293 3.24 3.45 -28.00
N ASP A 294 4.10 4.27 -28.61
CA ASP A 294 3.82 5.66 -28.87
C ASP A 294 2.52 5.60 -29.67
N TYR A 295 1.40 5.75 -28.99
CA TYR A 295 0.33 6.49 -29.60
C TYR A 295 0.91 7.89 -29.75
N GLU A 296 1.61 8.11 -30.86
CA GLU A 296 1.73 9.45 -31.41
C GLU A 296 0.32 10.04 -31.29
N GLU A 297 0.19 11.08 -30.48
CA GLU A 297 -0.87 12.05 -30.66
C GLU A 297 -0.66 12.61 -32.08
N ASN A 298 -1.15 11.89 -33.09
CA ASN A 298 -1.24 12.39 -34.45
C ASN A 298 -2.40 13.38 -34.44
N ASP A 299 -2.04 14.62 -34.10
CA ASP A 299 -2.66 15.79 -34.70
C ASP A 299 -2.70 15.56 -36.21
N ASP A 300 -3.93 15.41 -36.73
CA ASP A 300 -4.27 15.48 -38.15
C ASP A 300 -3.70 14.36 -39.06
N GLU A 301 -4.48 13.30 -39.31
CA GLU A 301 -4.78 12.87 -40.69
C GLU A 301 -5.86 11.76 -40.74
N THR A 302 -6.76 11.92 -41.71
CA THR A 302 -7.89 11.05 -42.03
C THR A 302 -7.46 9.65 -42.50
N VAL A 303 -7.93 8.59 -41.85
CA VAL A 303 -7.81 7.20 -42.37
C VAL A 303 -9.17 6.68 -42.83
N ASP A 304 -9.25 6.43 -44.13
CA ASP A 304 -10.38 5.90 -44.90
C ASP A 304 -10.67 4.42 -44.54
N LEU A 305 -11.82 4.19 -43.90
CA LEU A 305 -12.32 2.85 -43.54
C LEU A 305 -13.26 2.29 -44.63
N THR A 306 -12.71 1.98 -45.81
CA THR A 306 -13.42 1.17 -46.81
C THR A 306 -12.63 -0.06 -47.25
N ARG A 307 -12.56 -1.08 -46.38
CA ARG A 307 -12.47 -2.48 -46.86
C ARG A 307 -12.98 -3.49 -45.82
N ARG A 308 -14.20 -3.97 -46.08
CA ARG A 308 -14.78 -5.21 -45.53
C ARG A 308 -14.09 -6.42 -46.15
N GLU A 309 -13.71 -7.41 -45.35
CA GLU A 309 -13.92 -8.86 -45.60
C GLU A 309 -14.15 -9.54 -44.24
N LYS A 310 -15.40 -9.81 -43.85
CA LYS A 310 -16.14 -11.08 -43.99
C LYS A 310 -15.74 -12.13 -42.95
N ALA A 311 -16.34 -12.02 -41.75
CA ALA A 311 -16.42 -13.10 -40.77
C ALA A 311 -17.67 -13.95 -41.05
N ASP A 312 -17.52 -15.27 -41.08
CA ASP A 312 -18.61 -16.24 -41.19
C ASP A 312 -18.93 -16.83 -39.82
N ASN A 313 -20.22 -17.05 -39.60
CA ASN A 313 -20.89 -17.48 -38.37
C ASN A 313 -20.54 -18.91 -37.91
N THR A 314 -20.65 -19.16 -36.60
CA THR A 314 -21.53 -20.15 -35.92
C THR A 314 -21.27 -20.07 -34.41
N SER A 315 -22.11 -19.42 -33.59
CA SER A 315 -23.39 -19.82 -32.97
C SER A 315 -23.29 -20.71 -31.71
N ASP A 316 -23.84 -20.14 -30.62
CA ASP A 316 -24.40 -20.75 -29.41
C ASP A 316 -23.54 -21.62 -28.48
N VAL A 317 -23.31 -21.15 -27.25
CA VAL A 317 -23.90 -21.76 -26.03
C VAL A 317 -24.18 -20.67 -24.99
N SER A 318 -25.42 -20.66 -24.51
CA SER A 318 -25.98 -19.82 -23.46
C SER A 318 -25.71 -20.35 -22.05
N ASN A 319 -25.70 -19.43 -21.07
CA ASN A 319 -26.00 -19.59 -19.65
C ASN A 319 -25.71 -20.95 -18.97
N VAL A 320 -24.71 -20.96 -18.08
CA VAL A 320 -24.73 -21.84 -16.90
C VAL A 320 -24.49 -21.02 -15.64
N ASN A 321 -25.44 -21.13 -14.72
CA ASN A 321 -25.47 -20.56 -13.39
C ASN A 321 -24.51 -21.36 -12.47
N PRO A 322 -23.72 -20.73 -11.58
CA PRO A 322 -22.81 -21.46 -10.70
C PRO A 322 -23.57 -21.95 -9.46
N GLY A 323 -23.96 -23.21 -9.46
CA GLY A 323 -24.67 -23.80 -8.32
C GLY A 323 -25.09 -25.24 -8.60
N ASP A 324 -24.13 -26.16 -8.55
CA ASP A 324 -24.26 -27.55 -8.11
C ASP A 324 -23.06 -28.34 -8.62
N VAL A 325 -22.11 -28.65 -7.73
CA VAL A 325 -21.12 -29.72 -7.97
C VAL A 325 -21.34 -30.77 -6.89
N SER A 326 -22.40 -31.55 -7.07
CA SER A 326 -22.52 -32.87 -6.45
C SER A 326 -22.57 -33.91 -7.57
N ASP A 327 -21.72 -34.93 -7.43
CA ASP A 327 -21.57 -36.08 -8.33
C ASP A 327 -21.09 -35.80 -9.77
N ALA A 328 -19.77 -35.66 -9.93
CA ALA A 328 -19.09 -35.96 -11.19
C ALA A 328 -18.51 -37.38 -11.12
N THR A 329 -19.29 -38.29 -11.70
CA THR A 329 -18.96 -39.61 -12.23
C THR A 329 -17.48 -39.84 -12.58
N VAL A 330 -16.98 -41.01 -12.13
CA VAL A 330 -15.72 -41.62 -12.53
C VAL A 330 -15.66 -41.72 -14.07
N VAL A 331 -14.77 -40.94 -14.69
CA VAL A 331 -14.32 -41.22 -16.06
C VAL A 331 -13.24 -42.29 -15.94
N GLU A 332 -13.59 -43.54 -16.26
CA GLU A 332 -12.59 -44.59 -16.46
C GLU A 332 -11.70 -44.17 -17.64
N THR A 333 -10.38 -44.08 -17.40
CA THR A 333 -9.38 -43.87 -18.45
C THR A 333 -8.95 -45.23 -18.99
N PRO A 334 -8.63 -45.35 -20.30
CA PRO A 334 -8.13 -46.60 -20.86
C PRO A 334 -6.78 -46.96 -20.22
N ASP A 335 -6.70 -48.13 -19.60
CA ASP A 335 -5.43 -48.74 -19.20
C ASP A 335 -4.52 -48.85 -20.44
N GLY A 336 -3.35 -48.19 -20.41
CA GLY A 336 -2.23 -48.57 -21.30
C GLY A 336 -1.53 -47.48 -22.11
N ALA A 337 -1.46 -46.22 -21.66
CA ALA A 337 -0.50 -45.26 -22.22
C ALA A 337 0.27 -44.55 -21.10
N ASP A 338 1.51 -44.16 -21.37
CA ASP A 338 2.46 -43.49 -20.45
C ASP A 338 1.89 -42.23 -19.79
N VAL A 339 1.08 -42.41 -18.75
CA VAL A 339 0.61 -41.32 -17.88
C VAL A 339 1.75 -40.92 -16.96
N LEU A 340 2.55 -39.95 -17.38
CA LEU A 340 3.68 -39.39 -16.62
C LEU A 340 3.24 -38.47 -15.48
N GLY A 341 1.97 -38.04 -15.48
CA GLY A 341 1.40 -37.34 -14.35
C GLY A 341 -0.13 -37.26 -14.36
N ARG A 342 -0.71 -36.95 -13.20
CA ARG A 342 -2.15 -36.85 -12.97
C ARG A 342 -2.48 -35.54 -12.27
N THR A 343 -3.43 -34.79 -12.82
CA THR A 343 -3.93 -33.58 -12.16
C THR A 343 -5.07 -33.94 -11.21
N LYS A 344 -5.00 -33.47 -9.97
CA LYS A 344 -6.09 -33.57 -9.00
C LYS A 344 -6.32 -32.21 -8.37
N ILE A 345 -7.58 -31.85 -8.16
CA ILE A 345 -7.92 -30.69 -7.35
C ILE A 345 -7.70 -31.07 -5.88
N VAL A 346 -6.82 -30.35 -5.21
CA VAL A 346 -6.53 -30.48 -3.77
C VAL A 346 -6.76 -29.10 -3.14
N TYR A 347 -7.80 -28.98 -2.29
CA TYR A 347 -8.18 -27.71 -1.65
C TYR A 347 -8.23 -26.53 -2.65
N GLN A 348 -9.06 -26.67 -3.69
CA GLN A 348 -9.27 -25.67 -4.75
C GLN A 348 -8.05 -25.34 -5.63
N GLN A 349 -6.90 -25.99 -5.42
CA GLN A 349 -5.74 -25.88 -6.31
C GLN A 349 -5.65 -27.11 -7.21
N ALA A 350 -5.42 -26.90 -8.51
CA ALA A 350 -5.06 -27.98 -9.43
C ALA A 350 -3.60 -28.37 -9.19
N VAL A 351 -3.37 -29.59 -8.71
CA VAL A 351 -2.04 -30.13 -8.43
C VAL A 351 -1.73 -31.24 -9.42
N VAL A 352 -0.56 -31.18 -10.06
CA VAL A 352 -0.08 -32.22 -10.97
C VAL A 352 0.86 -33.15 -10.21
N PHE A 353 0.47 -34.41 -10.05
CA PHE A 353 1.30 -35.48 -9.50
C PHE A 353 2.08 -36.13 -10.64
N VAL A 354 3.41 -36.13 -10.61
CA VAL A 354 4.25 -36.67 -11.70
C VAL A 354 4.95 -37.95 -11.22
N ASP A 355 4.87 -39.03 -12.01
CA ASP A 355 5.65 -40.24 -11.80
C ASP A 355 7.07 -40.02 -12.33
N ASN A 356 7.98 -39.66 -11.42
CA ASN A 356 9.36 -39.33 -11.76
C ASN A 356 10.28 -40.56 -11.91
N THR A 357 9.76 -41.78 -11.72
CA THR A 357 10.58 -43.00 -11.84
C THR A 357 10.96 -43.33 -13.28
N LYS A 358 10.38 -42.61 -14.26
CA LYS A 358 10.51 -42.86 -15.70
C LYS A 358 10.98 -41.65 -16.54
N MET A 359 11.34 -40.52 -15.93
CA MET A 359 11.74 -39.32 -16.68
C MET A 359 13.26 -39.14 -16.74
N GLU A 360 13.81 -38.94 -17.94
CA GLU A 360 15.17 -38.41 -18.14
C GLU A 360 15.15 -36.87 -18.10
N VAL A 361 16.12 -36.28 -17.40
CA VAL A 361 16.32 -34.82 -17.36
C VAL A 361 17.32 -34.44 -18.45
N LEU A 362 16.93 -33.56 -19.36
CA LEU A 362 17.83 -32.96 -20.34
C LEU A 362 18.42 -31.68 -19.75
N ASP A 363 19.75 -31.61 -19.67
CA ASP A 363 20.47 -30.36 -19.35
C ASP A 363 20.45 -29.44 -20.58
N GLY A 364 20.18 -28.15 -20.37
CA GLY A 364 19.96 -27.15 -21.43
C GLY A 364 21.22 -26.76 -22.21
N SER A 365 22.28 -27.56 -22.14
CA SER A 365 23.61 -27.25 -22.69
C SER A 365 24.01 -28.10 -23.90
N GLU A 366 23.20 -29.09 -24.33
CA GLU A 366 23.51 -29.88 -25.54
C GLU A 366 22.41 -29.84 -26.62
N PRO A 367 22.79 -29.75 -27.91
CA PRO A 367 21.83 -29.73 -29.00
C PRO A 367 21.23 -31.13 -29.20
N VAL A 368 19.90 -31.20 -29.15
CA VAL A 368 19.10 -32.41 -29.35
C VAL A 368 19.52 -33.15 -30.63
N PRO A 369 20.04 -34.40 -30.56
CA PRO A 369 20.15 -35.25 -31.73
C PRO A 369 18.79 -35.86 -32.02
N ARG A 370 18.29 -35.60 -33.23
CA ARG A 370 17.13 -36.30 -33.80
C ARG A 370 17.58 -37.72 -34.18
N SER A 371 17.05 -38.77 -33.55
CA SER A 371 17.10 -40.12 -34.12
C SER A 371 15.92 -41.00 -33.73
N GLU A 372 15.45 -41.71 -34.75
CA GLU A 372 14.34 -42.67 -34.86
C GLU A 372 14.39 -43.89 -33.92
N PRO A 373 13.28 -44.65 -33.79
CA PRO A 373 13.10 -45.63 -32.72
C PRO A 373 13.87 -46.92 -33.02
N VAL A 374 14.59 -47.45 -32.02
CA VAL A 374 15.20 -48.78 -32.11
C VAL A 374 14.71 -49.68 -30.99
N SER A 375 14.27 -50.84 -31.46
CA SER A 375 13.68 -51.99 -30.81
C SER A 375 14.47 -52.64 -29.67
N SER A 376 13.71 -53.13 -28.68
CA SER A 376 13.90 -54.33 -27.85
C SER A 376 15.22 -55.09 -27.97
N VAL A 377 16.00 -55.10 -26.88
CA VAL A 377 16.88 -56.22 -26.53
C VAL A 377 16.83 -56.46 -25.01
N SER A 378 16.46 -57.67 -24.64
CA SER A 378 16.56 -58.26 -23.31
C SER A 378 18.02 -58.42 -22.88
N ASP A 379 18.36 -58.18 -21.61
CA ASP A 379 19.01 -59.20 -20.78
C ASP A 379 19.24 -58.82 -19.31
N ASN A 380 19.09 -59.86 -18.49
CA ASN A 380 19.27 -59.94 -17.05
C ASN A 380 20.68 -59.55 -16.55
N ARG A 381 20.75 -58.76 -15.46
CA ARG A 381 21.81 -58.84 -14.42
C ARG A 381 21.25 -58.55 -13.02
N PRO A 382 21.84 -59.13 -11.94
CA PRO A 382 21.23 -59.20 -10.62
C PRO A 382 21.57 -57.99 -9.73
N ALA A 383 20.77 -57.83 -8.68
CA ALA A 383 20.77 -56.80 -7.65
C ALA A 383 22.15 -56.23 -7.26
N GLN A 384 22.34 -54.93 -7.50
CA GLN A 384 23.08 -54.02 -6.62
C GLN A 384 22.69 -52.56 -6.96
N GLU A 385 22.57 -51.75 -5.90
CA GLU A 385 22.34 -50.29 -5.87
C GLU A 385 20.91 -49.77 -6.17
N GLN A 386 20.12 -49.77 -5.10
CA GLN A 386 19.14 -48.72 -4.81
C GLN A 386 19.85 -47.35 -4.77
N ALA A 387 19.85 -46.60 -5.87
CA ALA A 387 20.37 -45.23 -5.87
C ALA A 387 19.80 -44.37 -7.01
N LEU A 388 18.48 -44.36 -7.25
CA LEU A 388 17.91 -43.54 -8.33
C LEU A 388 16.55 -42.83 -8.06
N THR A 389 16.04 -42.74 -6.82
CA THR A 389 14.68 -42.18 -6.58
C THR A 389 14.58 -40.93 -5.70
N GLN A 390 15.66 -40.15 -5.50
CA GLN A 390 15.70 -39.13 -4.43
C GLN A 390 15.64 -37.66 -4.88
N LYS A 391 15.51 -37.33 -6.17
CA LYS A 391 15.82 -35.96 -6.66
C LYS A 391 14.81 -34.86 -6.27
N TYR A 392 13.56 -35.21 -5.92
CA TYR A 392 12.51 -34.21 -5.61
C TYR A 392 11.84 -34.37 -4.24
N THR A 393 12.22 -35.39 -3.46
CA THR A 393 11.73 -35.61 -2.10
C THR A 393 12.47 -34.74 -1.09
N ILE A 394 13.73 -34.41 -1.38
CA ILE A 394 14.59 -33.60 -0.53
C ILE A 394 14.97 -32.34 -1.31
N VAL A 395 14.55 -31.18 -0.79
CA VAL A 395 14.94 -29.86 -1.29
C VAL A 395 16.19 -29.42 -0.54
N ASN A 396 17.17 -28.88 -1.26
CA ASN A 396 18.43 -28.33 -0.73
C ASN A 396 19.29 -29.29 0.13
N GLY A 397 18.92 -30.58 0.20
CA GLY A 397 19.64 -31.59 0.99
C GLY A 397 19.21 -31.68 2.46
N ASP A 398 18.37 -30.76 2.94
CA ASP A 398 17.97 -30.62 4.35
C ASP A 398 16.44 -30.64 4.57
N THR A 399 15.65 -30.55 3.52
CA THR A 399 14.21 -30.32 3.64
C THR A 399 13.41 -31.43 2.99
N ILE A 400 12.50 -32.09 3.72
CA ILE A 400 11.48 -32.93 3.07
C ILE A 400 10.48 -32.03 2.35
N ALA A 401 10.41 -32.16 1.03
CA ALA A 401 9.63 -31.29 0.17
C ALA A 401 8.13 -31.26 0.51
N SER A 402 7.48 -30.13 0.21
CA SER A 402 6.03 -30.02 0.37
C SER A 402 5.33 -31.09 -0.48
N LYS A 403 4.33 -31.76 0.11
CA LYS A 403 3.54 -32.84 -0.52
C LYS A 403 4.36 -34.04 -1.04
N ALA A 404 5.60 -34.24 -0.58
CA ALA A 404 6.49 -35.31 -1.07
C ALA A 404 5.85 -36.72 -1.09
N PHE A 405 5.03 -37.02 -0.09
CA PHE A 405 4.33 -38.30 0.10
C PHE A 405 2.82 -38.11 0.30
N TYR A 406 2.25 -37.03 -0.25
CA TYR A 406 0.84 -36.71 -0.09
C TYR A 406 -0.05 -37.83 -0.65
N GLY A 407 -0.90 -38.40 0.19
CA GLY A 407 -1.86 -39.44 -0.20
C GLY A 407 -1.23 -40.81 -0.49
N ASP A 408 0.06 -41.02 -0.18
CA ASP A 408 0.71 -42.32 -0.35
C ASP A 408 0.27 -43.29 0.75
N THR A 409 -0.85 -43.98 0.50
CA THR A 409 -1.42 -44.97 1.42
C THR A 409 -0.58 -46.24 1.56
N SER A 410 0.43 -46.43 0.71
CA SER A 410 1.34 -47.57 0.77
C SER A 410 2.54 -47.33 1.70
N LEU A 411 2.85 -46.06 2.00
CA LEU A 411 3.94 -45.66 2.88
C LEU A 411 3.60 -45.94 4.35
N VAL A 412 3.92 -47.14 4.83
CA VAL A 412 3.62 -47.54 6.23
C VAL A 412 4.66 -47.02 7.24
N GLN A 413 5.90 -46.84 6.80
CA GLN A 413 7.02 -46.36 7.62
C GLN A 413 7.93 -45.48 6.77
N TYR A 414 8.58 -44.49 7.40
CA TYR A 414 9.55 -43.63 6.73
C TYR A 414 10.81 -43.48 7.59
N GLY A 415 11.97 -43.78 6.98
CA GLY A 415 13.27 -43.56 7.59
C GLY A 415 13.88 -42.29 7.03
N PHE A 416 14.05 -41.28 7.88
CA PHE A 416 14.62 -40.00 7.44
C PHE A 416 16.10 -40.13 7.05
N PRO A 417 16.51 -39.54 5.93
CA PRO A 417 17.92 -39.32 5.61
C PRO A 417 18.66 -38.53 6.69
N LYS A 418 19.99 -38.64 6.73
CA LYS A 418 20.81 -37.80 7.60
C LYS A 418 20.79 -36.35 7.13
N GLY A 419 20.77 -35.40 8.07
CA GLY A 419 20.87 -33.98 7.76
C GLY A 419 19.53 -33.30 7.42
N ILE A 420 18.40 -34.00 7.61
CA ILE A 420 17.09 -33.35 7.47
C ILE A 420 16.87 -32.42 8.66
N GLU A 421 16.63 -31.15 8.37
CA GLU A 421 16.36 -30.06 9.31
C GLU A 421 14.89 -29.61 9.21
N HIS A 422 14.24 -29.78 8.05
CA HIS A 422 12.90 -29.26 7.80
C HIS A 422 11.94 -30.32 7.24
N ILE A 423 10.67 -30.28 7.66
CA ILE A 423 9.58 -31.05 7.05
C ILE A 423 8.53 -30.07 6.54
N SER A 424 8.42 -29.90 5.22
CA SER A 424 7.53 -28.89 4.63
C SER A 424 6.04 -29.25 4.71
N ASP A 425 5.20 -28.27 4.34
CA ASP A 425 3.75 -28.35 4.33
C ASP A 425 3.23 -29.59 3.60
N PHE A 426 2.30 -30.30 4.25
CA PHE A 426 1.65 -31.50 3.72
C PHE A 426 2.58 -32.64 3.30
N ALA A 427 3.87 -32.64 3.70
CA ALA A 427 4.88 -33.61 3.25
C ALA A 427 4.41 -35.07 3.29
N PHE A 428 3.69 -35.48 4.34
CA PHE A 428 3.17 -36.83 4.55
C PHE A 428 1.64 -36.88 4.66
N ALA A 429 0.93 -35.79 4.38
CA ALA A 429 -0.51 -35.71 4.63
C ALA A 429 -1.26 -36.82 3.86
N ARG A 430 -2.24 -37.46 4.52
CA ARG A 430 -3.03 -38.58 3.97
C ARG A 430 -2.22 -39.83 3.60
N SER A 431 -0.99 -39.97 4.09
CA SER A 431 -0.18 -41.17 3.87
C SER A 431 -0.63 -42.35 4.76
N GLY A 432 -0.16 -43.55 4.42
CA GLY A 432 -0.42 -44.78 5.16
C GLY A 432 0.42 -44.97 6.43
N LEU A 433 1.15 -43.93 6.86
CA LEU A 433 2.14 -44.03 7.93
C LEU A 433 1.50 -44.54 9.22
N GLN A 434 2.16 -45.51 9.86
CA GLN A 434 1.72 -46.07 11.14
C GLN A 434 2.56 -45.57 12.32
N SER A 435 3.84 -45.27 12.08
CA SER A 435 4.75 -44.73 13.08
C SER A 435 5.79 -43.83 12.44
N VAL A 436 6.20 -42.79 13.16
CA VAL A 436 7.28 -41.90 12.74
C VAL A 436 8.18 -41.53 13.91
N THR A 437 9.50 -41.56 13.67
CA THR A 437 10.51 -41.04 14.59
C THR A 437 11.20 -39.87 13.92
N ILE A 438 10.92 -38.66 14.39
CA ILE A 438 11.49 -37.44 13.84
C ILE A 438 12.97 -37.36 14.28
N PRO A 439 13.92 -37.14 13.35
CA PRO A 439 15.33 -37.03 13.68
C PRO A 439 15.64 -35.84 14.58
N GLY A 440 16.63 -35.98 15.46
CA GLY A 440 17.10 -34.90 16.35
C GLY A 440 17.80 -33.73 15.66
N THR A 441 17.82 -33.69 14.32
CA THR A 441 18.25 -32.55 13.52
C THR A 441 17.09 -31.70 13.01
N VAL A 442 15.85 -32.22 13.06
CA VAL A 442 14.68 -31.48 12.57
C VAL A 442 14.35 -30.35 13.54
N GLU A 443 14.19 -29.15 13.00
CA GLU A 443 13.88 -27.93 13.73
C GLU A 443 12.42 -27.49 13.54
N ASP A 444 11.80 -27.77 12.39
CA ASP A 444 10.40 -27.40 12.13
C ASP A 444 9.60 -28.46 11.36
N ILE A 445 8.29 -28.41 11.62
CA ILE A 445 7.28 -29.25 10.98
C ILE A 445 6.20 -28.34 10.41
N GLY A 446 6.05 -28.38 9.09
CA GLY A 446 5.19 -27.51 8.29
C GLY A 446 3.70 -27.77 8.41
N TYR A 447 2.92 -26.86 7.83
CA TYR A 447 1.46 -26.86 7.92
C TYR A 447 0.89 -28.18 7.41
N GLY A 448 0.08 -28.83 8.24
CA GLY A 448 -0.56 -30.10 7.87
C GLY A 448 0.42 -31.20 7.45
N ALA A 449 1.69 -31.17 7.85
CA ALA A 449 2.71 -32.12 7.40
C ALA A 449 2.29 -33.60 7.51
N PHE A 450 1.59 -33.99 8.57
CA PHE A 450 1.04 -35.34 8.81
C PHE A 450 -0.50 -35.34 8.89
N TYR A 451 -1.16 -34.32 8.32
CA TYR A 451 -2.62 -34.17 8.35
C TYR A 451 -3.32 -35.39 7.74
N HIS A 452 -4.34 -35.94 8.42
CA HIS A 452 -5.06 -37.15 7.98
C HIS A 452 -4.15 -38.38 7.75
N CYS A 453 -3.05 -38.52 8.47
CA CYS A 453 -2.38 -39.82 8.58
C CYS A 453 -3.21 -40.71 9.53
N ASP A 454 -4.37 -41.18 9.06
CA ASP A 454 -5.39 -41.84 9.88
C ASP A 454 -4.89 -43.14 10.55
N ASN A 455 -3.79 -43.71 10.06
CA ASN A 455 -3.16 -44.91 10.62
C ASN A 455 -2.00 -44.62 11.59
N LEU A 456 -1.56 -43.35 11.71
CA LEU A 456 -0.36 -42.96 12.45
C LEU A 456 -0.62 -43.04 13.94
N GLN A 457 -0.09 -44.07 14.59
CA GLN A 457 -0.36 -44.43 15.99
C GLN A 457 0.75 -44.00 16.95
N SER A 458 1.98 -43.85 16.45
CA SER A 458 3.14 -43.52 17.28
C SER A 458 3.97 -42.43 16.61
N VAL A 459 4.21 -41.36 17.35
CA VAL A 459 5.03 -40.22 16.92
C VAL A 459 6.06 -39.95 18.01
N SER A 460 7.33 -39.84 17.64
CA SER A 460 8.41 -39.38 18.52
C SER A 460 8.96 -38.07 17.98
N ILE A 461 8.80 -37.00 18.77
CA ILE A 461 9.22 -35.63 18.43
C ILE A 461 10.37 -35.23 19.37
N PRO A 462 11.60 -35.03 18.87
CA PRO A 462 12.77 -34.67 19.67
C PRO A 462 12.78 -33.19 20.04
N SER A 463 13.55 -32.83 21.07
CA SER A 463 13.70 -31.45 21.56
C SER A 463 14.39 -30.49 20.60
N SER A 464 14.89 -30.97 19.45
CA SER A 464 15.40 -30.11 18.38
C SER A 464 14.27 -29.37 17.66
N VAL A 465 13.04 -29.91 17.68
CA VAL A 465 11.88 -29.30 17.04
C VAL A 465 11.44 -28.08 17.85
N LYS A 466 11.58 -26.89 17.24
CA LYS A 466 11.27 -25.57 17.80
C LYS A 466 9.93 -25.02 17.32
N THR A 467 9.44 -25.51 16.19
CA THR A 467 8.19 -25.02 15.57
C THR A 467 7.37 -26.19 15.01
N ILE A 468 6.06 -26.16 15.28
CA ILE A 468 5.08 -27.07 14.68
C ILE A 468 3.93 -26.18 14.19
N GLU A 469 3.76 -26.11 12.88
CA GLU A 469 2.76 -25.27 12.21
C GLU A 469 1.34 -25.85 12.35
N PRO A 470 0.28 -25.05 12.10
CA PRO A 470 -1.10 -25.46 12.30
C PRO A 470 -1.46 -26.76 11.55
N ALA A 471 -2.36 -27.53 12.15
CA ALA A 471 -2.87 -28.80 11.65
C ALA A 471 -1.84 -29.91 11.37
N ALA A 472 -0.56 -29.74 11.72
CA ALA A 472 0.52 -30.69 11.39
C ALA A 472 0.21 -32.15 11.75
N PHE A 473 -0.46 -32.40 12.87
CA PHE A 473 -0.86 -33.74 13.34
C PHE A 473 -2.38 -33.93 13.50
N THR A 474 -3.19 -33.02 12.94
CA THR A 474 -4.65 -33.10 13.02
C THR A 474 -5.16 -34.31 12.23
N HIS A 475 -6.17 -34.99 12.78
CA HIS A 475 -6.70 -36.27 12.27
C HIS A 475 -5.63 -37.37 12.15
N THR A 476 -4.78 -37.51 13.17
CA THR A 476 -3.91 -38.67 13.32
C THR A 476 -4.42 -39.55 14.46
N LYS A 477 -4.30 -40.87 14.30
CA LYS A 477 -4.72 -41.81 15.35
C LYS A 477 -3.95 -41.61 16.65
N TRP A 478 -2.71 -41.17 16.59
CA TRP A 478 -1.85 -40.82 17.72
C TRP A 478 -2.47 -39.71 18.56
N LEU A 479 -2.79 -38.57 17.95
CA LEU A 479 -3.34 -37.42 18.64
C LEU A 479 -4.77 -37.70 19.16
N GLU A 480 -5.61 -38.37 18.36
CA GLU A 480 -6.97 -38.73 18.74
C GLU A 480 -7.01 -39.74 19.90
N SER A 481 -6.10 -40.73 19.88
CA SER A 481 -5.97 -41.70 20.98
C SER A 481 -5.48 -41.02 22.26
N TRP A 482 -4.59 -40.03 22.16
CA TRP A 482 -4.14 -39.25 23.33
C TRP A 482 -5.29 -38.41 23.91
N LYS A 483 -6.04 -37.69 23.07
CA LYS A 483 -7.19 -36.85 23.49
C LYS A 483 -8.28 -37.65 24.22
N THR A 484 -8.47 -38.92 23.86
CA THR A 484 -9.47 -39.82 24.47
C THR A 484 -8.89 -40.77 25.52
N GLY A 485 -7.56 -40.81 25.66
CA GLY A 485 -6.85 -41.72 26.53
C GLY A 485 -6.89 -41.34 28.01
N GLY A 486 -6.70 -42.34 28.88
CA GLY A 486 -6.66 -42.17 30.34
C GLY A 486 -5.32 -41.66 30.90
N ASP A 487 -4.48 -40.99 30.10
CA ASP A 487 -3.23 -40.42 30.58
C ASP A 487 -3.47 -39.44 31.73
N VAL A 488 -2.56 -39.43 32.70
CA VAL A 488 -2.64 -38.63 33.93
C VAL A 488 -2.39 -37.13 33.72
N ASP A 489 -1.80 -36.76 32.58
CA ASP A 489 -1.52 -35.37 32.24
C ASP A 489 -2.56 -34.84 31.24
N ASP A 490 -3.07 -33.65 31.53
CA ASP A 490 -4.05 -32.95 30.69
C ASP A 490 -3.36 -32.21 29.52
N PHE A 491 -2.02 -32.13 29.52
CA PHE A 491 -1.20 -31.39 28.57
C PHE A 491 -0.30 -32.30 27.73
N LEU A 492 -0.33 -32.15 26.40
CA LEU A 492 0.62 -32.81 25.50
C LEU A 492 1.74 -31.84 25.09
N VAL A 493 2.88 -31.93 25.79
CA VAL A 493 4.06 -31.11 25.52
C VAL A 493 5.12 -31.94 24.78
N VAL A 494 5.59 -31.44 23.65
CA VAL A 494 6.55 -32.10 22.75
C VAL A 494 7.65 -31.12 22.31
N GLY A 495 8.69 -31.61 21.63
CA GLY A 495 9.73 -30.74 21.08
C GLY A 495 10.46 -29.93 22.15
N ASP A 496 10.85 -28.70 21.83
CA ASP A 496 11.42 -27.74 22.77
C ASP A 496 10.33 -27.05 23.63
N GLY A 497 9.50 -27.83 24.33
CA GLY A 497 8.46 -27.30 25.20
C GLY A 497 7.24 -26.71 24.47
N ILE A 498 6.85 -27.31 23.35
CA ILE A 498 5.68 -26.93 22.55
C ILE A 498 4.46 -27.69 23.06
N LEU A 499 3.48 -26.97 23.60
CA LEU A 499 2.17 -27.54 23.95
C LEU A 499 1.34 -27.68 22.67
N ILE A 500 0.97 -28.89 22.29
CA ILE A 500 0.24 -29.16 21.02
C ILE A 500 -1.19 -29.66 21.22
N ALA A 501 -1.58 -30.02 22.45
CA ALA A 501 -2.96 -30.37 22.78
C ALA A 501 -3.23 -30.25 24.28
N TYR A 502 -4.49 -29.94 24.60
CA TYR A 502 -5.05 -29.99 25.93
C TYR A 502 -6.32 -30.84 25.90
N LYS A 503 -6.57 -31.63 26.96
CA LYS A 503 -7.79 -32.45 27.10
C LYS A 503 -8.52 -32.24 28.42
N GLY A 504 -8.03 -31.34 29.27
CA GLY A 504 -8.65 -31.07 30.57
C GLY A 504 -9.96 -30.32 30.43
N MET A 505 -10.75 -30.28 31.52
CA MET A 505 -12.04 -29.56 31.60
C MET A 505 -12.06 -28.54 32.76
N ARG A 506 -10.88 -28.03 33.13
CA ARG A 506 -10.75 -27.10 34.25
C ARG A 506 -11.16 -25.69 33.83
N GLN A 507 -11.89 -24.99 34.70
CA GLN A 507 -12.20 -23.57 34.50
C GLN A 507 -10.96 -22.68 34.68
N SER A 508 -10.06 -23.07 35.57
CA SER A 508 -8.80 -22.39 35.85
C SER A 508 -7.64 -23.28 35.41
N VAL A 509 -6.95 -22.86 34.36
CA VAL A 509 -5.87 -23.62 33.73
C VAL A 509 -4.54 -22.98 34.09
N VAL A 510 -3.66 -23.76 34.74
CA VAL A 510 -2.28 -23.38 35.01
C VAL A 510 -1.40 -24.20 34.09
N LEU A 511 -0.70 -23.52 33.18
CA LEU A 511 0.19 -24.17 32.23
C LEU A 511 1.48 -24.65 32.91
N PRO A 512 2.06 -25.79 32.49
CA PRO A 512 3.33 -26.27 33.03
C PRO A 512 4.51 -25.32 32.77
N ASP A 513 5.45 -25.22 33.74
CA ASP A 513 6.60 -24.31 33.68
C ASP A 513 7.56 -24.55 32.49
N ASN A 514 7.57 -25.78 31.94
CA ASN A 514 8.41 -26.16 30.80
C ASN A 514 7.78 -25.82 29.44
N VAL A 515 6.57 -25.24 29.41
CA VAL A 515 5.96 -24.77 28.16
C VAL A 515 6.60 -23.45 27.75
N LYS A 516 7.24 -23.46 26.58
CA LYS A 516 7.81 -22.27 25.92
C LYS A 516 6.88 -21.73 24.83
N LYS A 517 6.10 -22.61 24.20
CA LYS A 517 5.18 -22.24 23.13
C LYS A 517 3.83 -22.93 23.30
N ILE A 518 2.75 -22.18 23.11
CA ILE A 518 1.42 -22.76 22.90
C ILE A 518 1.25 -22.92 21.40
N GLY A 519 1.06 -24.14 20.92
CA GLY A 519 0.80 -24.41 19.51
C GLY A 519 -0.54 -23.88 19.05
N ALA A 520 -0.80 -23.98 17.74
CA ALA A 520 -2.06 -23.55 17.17
C ALA A 520 -3.24 -24.39 17.68
N GLU A 521 -4.41 -23.75 17.84
CA GLU A 521 -5.70 -24.39 18.15
C GLU A 521 -5.74 -25.22 19.46
N VAL A 522 -4.74 -25.13 20.33
CA VAL A 522 -4.57 -26.02 21.50
C VAL A 522 -5.76 -26.00 22.45
N PHE A 523 -6.31 -24.82 22.71
CA PHE A 523 -7.47 -24.57 23.58
C PHE A 523 -8.68 -24.10 22.77
N GLN A 524 -8.69 -24.29 21.45
CA GLN A 524 -9.81 -23.86 20.62
C GLN A 524 -11.13 -24.46 21.12
N ASP A 525 -12.18 -23.62 21.19
CA ASP A 525 -13.54 -23.96 21.64
C ASP A 525 -13.69 -24.50 23.08
N HIS A 526 -12.66 -24.38 23.93
CA HIS A 526 -12.72 -24.72 25.35
C HIS A 526 -13.50 -23.66 26.16
N ASN A 527 -14.81 -23.66 25.97
CA ASN A 527 -15.76 -22.70 26.56
C ASN A 527 -15.90 -22.78 28.08
N GLU A 528 -15.39 -23.82 28.72
CA GLU A 528 -15.36 -23.94 30.17
C GLU A 528 -14.25 -23.12 30.84
N ILE A 529 -13.20 -22.76 30.09
CA ILE A 529 -12.04 -22.03 30.64
C ILE A 529 -12.44 -20.58 30.91
N THR A 530 -12.26 -20.15 32.16
CA THR A 530 -12.52 -18.78 32.62
C THR A 530 -11.24 -18.02 32.95
N ALA A 531 -10.17 -18.73 33.33
CA ALA A 531 -8.89 -18.15 33.68
C ALA A 531 -7.72 -19.02 33.20
N VAL A 532 -6.68 -18.37 32.68
CA VAL A 532 -5.43 -19.00 32.26
C VAL A 532 -4.22 -18.32 32.94
N TYR A 533 -3.33 -19.14 33.50
CA TYR A 533 -2.06 -18.72 34.08
C TYR A 533 -0.92 -19.25 33.20
N LEU A 534 -0.31 -18.32 32.45
CA LEU A 534 0.81 -18.57 31.56
C LEU A 534 2.12 -18.67 32.36
N PRO A 535 3.06 -19.58 32.01
CA PRO A 535 4.33 -19.66 32.70
C PRO A 535 5.23 -18.49 32.29
N ASP A 536 6.13 -18.06 33.16
CA ASP A 536 7.03 -16.93 32.89
C ASP A 536 8.06 -17.22 31.78
N GLY A 537 8.30 -18.50 31.48
CA GLY A 537 9.15 -18.94 30.38
C GLY A 537 8.47 -18.99 29.02
N LEU A 538 7.18 -18.65 28.91
CA LEU A 538 6.44 -18.67 27.66
C LEU A 538 6.93 -17.56 26.72
N GLU A 539 7.22 -17.93 25.48
CA GLU A 539 7.75 -17.06 24.43
C GLU A 539 6.72 -16.80 23.32
N GLU A 540 5.82 -17.74 23.04
CA GLU A 540 4.89 -17.65 21.90
C GLU A 540 3.50 -18.24 22.23
N ILE A 541 2.45 -17.53 21.81
CA ILE A 541 1.06 -18.04 21.77
C ILE A 541 0.66 -18.18 20.31
N GLY A 542 0.41 -19.41 19.90
CA GLY A 542 0.14 -19.79 18.52
C GLY A 542 -1.21 -19.34 17.99
N GLU A 543 -1.35 -19.50 16.69
CA GLU A 543 -2.53 -19.14 15.91
C GLU A 543 -3.78 -19.85 16.44
N ASP A 544 -4.89 -19.12 16.59
CA ASP A 544 -6.16 -19.67 17.07
C ASP A 544 -6.08 -20.41 18.43
N ALA A 545 -5.00 -20.22 19.21
CA ALA A 545 -4.72 -21.03 20.39
C ALA A 545 -5.86 -21.08 21.41
N PHE A 546 -6.56 -19.96 21.64
CA PHE A 546 -7.74 -19.83 22.49
C PHE A 546 -8.96 -19.33 21.71
N ASN A 547 -8.97 -19.48 20.38
CA ASN A 547 -10.13 -19.08 19.56
C ASN A 547 -11.40 -19.81 20.06
N GLY A 548 -12.48 -19.06 20.26
CA GLY A 548 -13.77 -19.64 20.68
C GLY A 548 -13.84 -19.98 22.16
N CYS A 549 -12.88 -19.55 22.98
CA CYS A 549 -12.97 -19.61 24.45
C CYS A 549 -13.89 -18.50 24.99
N TYR A 550 -15.20 -18.58 24.73
CA TYR A 550 -16.18 -17.51 25.03
C TYR A 550 -16.43 -17.25 26.53
N SER A 551 -15.75 -17.96 27.43
CA SER A 551 -15.79 -17.73 28.87
C SER A 551 -14.48 -17.19 29.45
N LEU A 552 -13.41 -17.08 28.66
CA LEU A 552 -12.09 -16.69 29.12
C LEU A 552 -12.03 -15.19 29.43
N ARG A 553 -12.05 -14.86 30.72
CA ARG A 553 -12.11 -13.47 31.23
C ARG A 553 -10.81 -13.01 31.89
N GLN A 554 -9.94 -13.96 32.28
CA GLN A 554 -8.72 -13.66 33.00
C GLN A 554 -7.50 -14.34 32.38
N LEU A 555 -6.48 -13.54 32.09
CA LEU A 555 -5.17 -13.98 31.64
C LEU A 555 -4.10 -13.37 32.54
N SER A 556 -3.10 -14.16 32.96
CA SER A 556 -1.97 -13.67 33.75
C SER A 556 -0.69 -14.48 33.51
N GLY A 557 0.46 -13.92 33.88
CA GLY A 557 1.78 -14.52 33.64
C GLY A 557 2.37 -14.13 32.27
N GLY A 558 3.24 -14.98 31.71
CA GLY A 558 3.81 -14.76 30.38
C GLY A 558 4.79 -13.58 30.29
N THR A 559 5.59 -13.35 31.35
CA THR A 559 6.46 -12.18 31.44
C THR A 559 7.55 -12.10 30.35
N LYS A 560 7.91 -13.23 29.73
CA LYS A 560 8.87 -13.29 28.60
C LYS A 560 8.22 -13.45 27.23
N LEU A 561 6.91 -13.30 27.13
CA LEU A 561 6.17 -13.47 25.89
C LEU A 561 6.71 -12.54 24.80
N LYS A 562 7.01 -13.10 23.63
CA LYS A 562 7.57 -12.40 22.47
C LYS A 562 6.57 -12.23 21.34
N LYS A 563 5.72 -13.22 21.12
CA LYS A 563 4.79 -13.22 19.99
C LYS A 563 3.40 -13.73 20.39
N ILE A 564 2.38 -13.03 19.91
CA ILE A 564 0.97 -13.44 19.98
C ILE A 564 0.47 -13.53 18.54
N CYS A 565 0.20 -14.73 18.05
CA CYS A 565 -0.19 -14.96 16.65
C CYS A 565 -1.63 -14.58 16.33
N ASP A 566 -1.95 -14.60 15.03
CA ASP A 566 -3.28 -14.38 14.47
C ASP A 566 -4.36 -15.15 15.26
N ARG A 567 -5.44 -14.43 15.62
CA ARG A 567 -6.62 -14.98 16.30
C ARG A 567 -6.34 -15.76 17.59
N ALA A 568 -5.17 -15.59 18.21
CA ALA A 568 -4.76 -16.31 19.42
C ALA A 568 -5.80 -16.28 20.54
N PHE A 569 -6.54 -15.18 20.71
CA PHE A 569 -7.63 -15.01 21.67
C PHE A 569 -8.94 -14.56 21.01
N TYR A 570 -9.17 -14.93 19.74
CA TYR A 570 -10.39 -14.53 19.02
C TYR A 570 -11.65 -15.00 19.77
N GLY A 571 -12.57 -14.08 20.02
CA GLY A 571 -13.81 -14.35 20.77
C GLY A 571 -13.65 -14.47 22.29
N CYS A 572 -12.45 -14.29 22.87
CA CYS A 572 -12.28 -14.33 24.31
C CYS A 572 -12.81 -13.06 24.99
N PRO A 573 -13.74 -13.14 25.98
CA PRO A 573 -14.34 -12.00 26.71
C PRO A 573 -13.38 -11.31 27.70
N LEU A 574 -12.20 -10.90 27.25
CA LEU A 574 -11.22 -10.14 28.04
C LEU A 574 -11.60 -8.66 28.06
N SER A 575 -12.03 -8.13 29.21
CA SER A 575 -12.47 -6.72 29.29
C SER A 575 -11.35 -5.71 29.04
N THR A 576 -10.12 -6.02 29.45
CA THR A 576 -8.92 -5.23 29.18
C THR A 576 -7.75 -6.16 28.88
N VAL A 577 -7.08 -5.93 27.76
CA VAL A 577 -5.92 -6.71 27.32
C VAL A 577 -4.63 -6.04 27.81
N ARG A 578 -3.72 -6.82 28.40
CA ARG A 578 -2.37 -6.35 28.77
C ARG A 578 -1.36 -6.96 27.82
N ILE A 579 -0.60 -6.12 27.12
CA ILE A 579 0.51 -6.54 26.25
C ILE A 579 1.82 -6.27 26.99
N PRO A 580 2.57 -7.31 27.40
CA PRO A 580 3.86 -7.15 28.05
C PRO A 580 4.89 -6.39 27.20
N ALA A 581 5.81 -5.67 27.86
CA ALA A 581 6.89 -4.90 27.20
C ALA A 581 7.87 -5.78 26.40
N THR A 582 7.82 -7.08 26.63
CA THR A 582 8.64 -8.09 25.95
C THR A 582 8.05 -8.52 24.62
N VAL A 583 6.76 -8.27 24.37
CA VAL A 583 6.09 -8.64 23.13
C VAL A 583 6.63 -7.78 21.98
N GLU A 584 7.09 -8.46 20.95
CA GLU A 584 7.66 -7.87 19.75
C GLU A 584 6.68 -7.91 18.58
N LYS A 585 5.76 -8.88 18.56
CA LYS A 585 4.81 -9.09 17.45
C LYS A 585 3.43 -9.50 17.92
N VAL A 586 2.39 -8.92 17.31
CA VAL A 586 0.97 -9.27 17.53
C VAL A 586 0.30 -9.49 16.19
N GLY A 587 -0.45 -10.59 16.04
CA GLY A 587 -1.14 -10.97 14.79
C GLY A 587 -2.51 -10.32 14.60
N LEU A 588 -3.03 -10.47 13.38
CA LEU A 588 -4.38 -10.08 12.97
C LEU A 588 -5.43 -10.76 13.84
N GLN A 589 -6.43 -9.98 14.26
CA GLN A 589 -7.50 -10.42 15.14
C GLN A 589 -7.03 -11.17 16.40
N ALA A 590 -5.77 -11.00 16.87
CA ALA A 590 -5.25 -11.67 18.05
C ALA A 590 -6.16 -11.52 19.27
N TYR A 591 -6.83 -10.36 19.38
CA TYR A 591 -7.90 -10.08 20.36
C TYR A 591 -9.18 -9.59 19.67
N GLY A 592 -9.50 -10.15 18.50
CA GLY A 592 -10.69 -9.83 17.70
C GLY A 592 -11.92 -10.65 18.09
N GLY A 593 -13.04 -10.44 17.39
CA GLY A 593 -14.25 -11.25 17.53
C GLY A 593 -15.02 -11.11 18.84
N ASN A 594 -14.69 -10.11 19.67
CA ASN A 594 -15.34 -9.87 20.95
C ASN A 594 -15.52 -8.37 21.24
N GLU A 595 -16.76 -7.96 21.51
CA GLU A 595 -17.13 -6.57 21.84
C GLU A 595 -16.87 -6.20 23.33
N GLU A 596 -16.55 -7.16 24.18
CA GLU A 596 -16.21 -6.90 25.59
C GLU A 596 -14.81 -6.29 25.75
N VAL A 597 -13.89 -6.45 24.79
CA VAL A 597 -12.57 -5.80 24.85
C VAL A 597 -12.76 -4.28 24.77
N LYS A 598 -12.54 -3.58 25.89
CA LYS A 598 -12.71 -2.12 25.95
C LYS A 598 -11.42 -1.37 25.69
N SER A 599 -10.29 -1.94 26.09
CA SER A 599 -8.98 -1.33 25.85
C SER A 599 -7.86 -2.36 25.81
N VAL A 600 -6.81 -2.01 25.08
CA VAL A 600 -5.51 -2.67 25.11
C VAL A 600 -4.50 -1.76 25.82
N VAL A 601 -3.70 -2.33 26.72
CA VAL A 601 -2.69 -1.63 27.51
C VAL A 601 -1.32 -2.20 27.19
N PHE A 602 -0.48 -1.38 26.56
CA PHE A 602 0.92 -1.71 26.28
C PHE A 602 1.80 -1.38 27.47
N GLN A 603 2.59 -2.36 27.90
CA GLN A 603 3.58 -2.14 28.96
C GLN A 603 4.90 -1.71 28.32
N GLY A 604 5.56 -0.72 28.91
CA GLY A 604 6.87 -0.24 28.44
C GLY A 604 6.77 0.80 27.33
N THR A 605 7.92 1.13 26.75
CA THR A 605 8.09 2.26 25.82
C THR A 605 8.34 1.84 24.37
N LYS A 606 8.34 0.53 24.08
CA LYS A 606 8.45 -0.01 22.73
C LYS A 606 7.14 -0.71 22.38
N LEU A 607 6.54 -0.34 21.25
CA LEU A 607 5.35 -0.99 20.73
C LEU A 607 5.74 -2.20 19.86
N PRO A 608 4.93 -3.28 19.85
CA PRO A 608 5.15 -4.41 18.95
C PRO A 608 4.82 -4.04 17.51
N GLU A 609 5.35 -4.81 16.57
CA GLU A 609 5.00 -4.79 15.15
C GLU A 609 3.76 -5.66 14.91
N LEU A 610 3.01 -5.36 13.83
CA LEU A 610 1.98 -6.27 13.33
C LEU A 610 2.63 -7.49 12.68
N SER A 611 2.16 -8.69 13.00
CA SER A 611 2.53 -9.93 12.30
C SER A 611 1.38 -10.47 11.47
N TYR A 612 1.74 -11.31 10.50
CA TYR A 612 0.80 -11.96 9.61
C TYR A 612 1.16 -13.45 9.53
N GLU A 613 0.22 -14.33 9.83
CA GLU A 613 0.42 -15.78 9.68
C GLU A 613 0.01 -16.26 8.27
N LYS A 614 0.66 -17.33 7.78
CA LYS A 614 0.45 -17.88 6.42
C LYS A 614 -0.99 -18.29 6.13
N THR A 615 -1.79 -18.53 7.15
CA THR A 615 -3.20 -18.91 7.01
C THR A 615 -4.08 -17.72 6.66
N ALA A 616 -3.77 -16.52 7.15
CA ALA A 616 -4.48 -15.29 6.79
C ALA A 616 -4.24 -14.90 5.33
N THR A 617 -3.09 -15.29 4.74
CA THR A 617 -2.80 -15.02 3.31
C THR A 617 -3.58 -15.91 2.34
N ARG A 618 -4.34 -16.91 2.83
CA ARG A 618 -5.17 -17.78 1.97
C ARG A 618 -6.42 -17.06 1.49
N LEU A 619 -6.75 -17.25 0.21
CA LEU A 619 -7.93 -16.65 -0.42
C LEU A 619 -9.26 -17.05 0.25
N SER A 620 -9.36 -18.27 0.81
CA SER A 620 -10.57 -18.71 1.51
C SER A 620 -10.80 -18.05 2.87
N ASN A 621 -9.83 -17.26 3.36
CA ASN A 621 -9.75 -16.78 4.74
C ASN A 621 -9.75 -15.25 4.79
N GLU A 622 -10.51 -14.60 3.91
CA GLU A 622 -10.58 -13.13 3.85
C GLU A 622 -11.00 -12.52 5.19
N ASP A 623 -11.94 -13.16 5.89
CA ASP A 623 -12.42 -12.73 7.21
C ASP A 623 -11.35 -12.76 8.32
N PHE A 624 -10.18 -13.36 8.05
CA PHE A 624 -9.05 -13.39 9.00
C PHE A 624 -8.24 -12.09 8.98
N ARG A 625 -8.43 -11.24 7.96
CA ARG A 625 -7.63 -10.04 7.70
C ARG A 625 -8.31 -8.79 8.24
N ASP A 626 -8.54 -8.77 9.55
CA ASP A 626 -9.09 -7.61 10.25
C ASP A 626 -8.14 -7.13 11.35
N LEU A 627 -8.50 -6.02 12.00
CA LEU A 627 -7.71 -5.37 13.04
C LEU A 627 -7.23 -6.37 14.11
N ALA A 628 -5.98 -6.21 14.56
CA ALA A 628 -5.41 -7.03 15.64
C ALA A 628 -6.25 -7.00 16.92
N PHE A 629 -6.92 -5.87 17.19
CA PHE A 629 -7.74 -5.64 18.37
C PHE A 629 -9.19 -5.33 18.00
N GLY A 630 -10.13 -5.94 18.71
CA GLY A 630 -11.56 -5.60 18.62
C GLY A 630 -11.99 -4.36 19.41
N CYS A 631 -11.04 -3.54 19.89
CA CYS A 631 -11.31 -2.36 20.72
C CYS A 631 -10.82 -1.07 20.07
N GLU A 632 -11.43 0.05 20.43
CA GLU A 632 -11.10 1.39 19.91
C GLU A 632 -10.25 2.22 20.87
N THR A 633 -9.71 1.64 21.95
CA THR A 633 -8.84 2.34 22.90
C THR A 633 -7.53 1.59 23.13
N ALA A 634 -6.41 2.26 22.87
CA ALA A 634 -5.08 1.79 23.23
C ALA A 634 -4.47 2.70 24.30
N VAL A 635 -3.80 2.11 25.28
CA VAL A 635 -3.12 2.81 26.36
C VAL A 635 -1.63 2.58 26.24
N VAL A 636 -0.86 3.66 26.18
CA VAL A 636 0.60 3.66 26.00
C VAL A 636 1.31 4.48 27.07
N ASP A 637 2.62 4.28 27.19
CA ASP A 637 3.47 5.19 27.96
C ASP A 637 3.51 6.58 27.29
N GLY A 638 3.34 7.65 28.06
CA GLY A 638 3.26 9.02 27.54
C GLY A 638 4.56 9.57 26.95
N SER A 639 5.66 8.81 26.98
CA SER A 639 6.91 9.12 26.26
C SER A 639 6.95 8.63 24.81
N ILE A 640 6.02 7.76 24.40
CA ILE A 640 5.93 7.28 23.02
C ILE A 640 5.39 8.41 22.14
N THR A 641 6.13 8.73 21.08
CA THR A 641 5.78 9.79 20.12
C THR A 641 5.74 9.32 18.67
N GLU A 642 6.17 8.08 18.41
CA GLU A 642 6.22 7.47 17.08
C GLU A 642 5.36 6.19 17.10
N PHE A 643 4.45 6.11 16.14
CA PHE A 643 3.52 5.00 15.98
C PHE A 643 3.68 4.31 14.60
N GLU A 644 4.58 4.81 13.73
CA GLU A 644 4.88 4.25 12.40
C GLU A 644 5.42 2.83 12.52
N ASP A 645 4.96 1.95 11.63
CA ASP A 645 5.41 0.57 11.52
C ASP A 645 5.20 -0.25 12.81
N THR A 646 4.31 0.23 13.70
CA THR A 646 3.89 -0.45 14.93
C THR A 646 2.48 -1.04 14.78
N ILE A 647 2.07 -1.84 15.75
CA ILE A 647 0.69 -2.32 15.87
C ILE A 647 -0.36 -1.19 16.00
N LEU A 648 0.07 0.04 16.28
CA LEU A 648 -0.81 1.22 16.35
C LEU A 648 -0.75 2.08 15.08
N ASP A 649 -0.03 1.63 14.05
CA ASP A 649 -0.02 2.26 12.73
C ASP A 649 -1.35 2.02 12.01
N THR A 650 -1.97 3.10 11.56
CA THR A 650 -3.30 3.11 10.95
C THR A 650 -3.27 2.90 9.46
N ARG A 651 -2.06 2.92 8.86
CA ARG A 651 -1.80 2.45 7.51
C ARG A 651 -1.83 0.92 7.43
N MET A 652 -1.87 0.23 8.57
CA MET A 652 -1.87 -1.22 8.70
C MET A 652 -3.13 -1.72 9.41
N LEU A 653 -3.38 -3.04 9.39
CA LEU A 653 -4.48 -3.69 10.11
C LEU A 653 -4.18 -3.85 11.63
N GLY A 654 -3.47 -2.90 12.22
CA GLY A 654 -3.06 -2.96 13.62
C GLY A 654 -4.17 -2.53 14.56
N PHE A 655 -4.52 -1.25 14.53
CA PHE A 655 -5.46 -0.64 15.47
C PHE A 655 -6.20 0.54 14.84
N ARG A 656 -7.47 0.73 15.22
CA ARG A 656 -8.27 1.89 14.86
C ARG A 656 -9.03 2.40 16.08
N GLY A 657 -8.81 3.65 16.44
CA GLY A 657 -9.48 4.31 17.56
C GLY A 657 -8.66 5.46 18.16
N VAL A 658 -8.67 5.54 19.48
CA VAL A 658 -7.90 6.52 20.26
C VAL A 658 -6.76 5.86 21.01
N VAL A 659 -5.59 6.48 20.99
CA VAL A 659 -4.43 6.13 21.80
C VAL A 659 -4.28 7.16 22.89
N VAL A 660 -4.17 6.71 24.13
CA VAL A 660 -4.11 7.58 25.30
C VAL A 660 -2.93 7.22 26.19
N SER A 661 -2.45 8.20 26.97
CA SER A 661 -1.56 7.97 28.11
C SER A 661 -2.27 8.34 29.42
N ILE A 662 -1.99 7.59 30.48
CA ILE A 662 -2.54 7.86 31.81
C ILE A 662 -1.77 9.04 32.43
N GLN A 663 -2.49 10.06 32.87
CA GLN A 663 -1.95 11.23 33.56
C GLN A 663 -2.15 11.13 35.08
N SER A 664 -3.28 10.58 35.52
CA SER A 664 -3.52 10.28 36.92
C SER A 664 -4.45 9.08 37.09
N GLU A 665 -4.12 8.24 38.05
CA GLU A 665 -4.98 7.11 38.46
C GLU A 665 -6.30 7.60 39.08
N PRO A 666 -7.40 6.83 38.94
CA PRO A 666 -8.67 7.12 39.58
C PRO A 666 -8.57 7.03 41.11
N THR A 667 -9.37 7.84 41.80
CA THR A 667 -9.55 7.78 43.24
C THR A 667 -11.04 7.63 43.57
N PRO A 668 -11.43 7.19 44.78
CA PRO A 668 -12.86 7.10 45.14
C PRO A 668 -13.64 8.43 45.02
N ALA A 669 -12.96 9.57 44.94
CA ALA A 669 -13.57 10.89 44.84
C ALA A 669 -13.51 11.50 43.43
N GLN A 670 -12.67 10.99 42.53
CA GLN A 670 -12.37 11.59 41.22
C GLN A 670 -12.00 10.53 40.20
N TYR A 671 -12.53 10.67 38.98
CA TYR A 671 -12.11 9.85 37.84
C TYR A 671 -10.62 9.97 37.56
N GLY A 672 -10.05 8.92 36.95
CA GLY A 672 -8.72 8.99 36.39
C GLY A 672 -8.66 10.03 35.27
N SER A 673 -7.46 10.50 34.95
CA SER A 673 -7.27 11.44 33.84
C SER A 673 -6.31 10.85 32.82
N ALA A 674 -6.64 11.06 31.54
CA ALA A 674 -5.86 10.59 30.42
C ALA A 674 -5.62 11.73 29.42
N ARG A 675 -4.49 11.64 28.71
CA ARG A 675 -4.14 12.53 27.59
C ARG A 675 -4.33 11.76 26.29
N LEU A 676 -5.02 12.35 25.32
CA LEU A 676 -5.09 11.81 23.97
C LEU A 676 -3.72 11.99 23.29
N GLU A 677 -3.05 10.90 22.95
CA GLU A 677 -1.74 10.91 22.27
C GLU A 677 -1.88 10.79 20.76
N TYR A 678 -2.83 9.98 20.30
CA TYR A 678 -3.08 9.74 18.89
C TYR A 678 -4.55 9.38 18.63
N CYS A 679 -5.10 9.76 17.48
CA CYS A 679 -6.45 9.47 17.06
C CYS A 679 -6.49 9.08 15.58
N SER A 680 -7.14 7.95 15.31
CA SER A 680 -7.35 7.43 13.96
C SER A 680 -8.82 7.37 13.56
N ILE A 681 -9.69 7.99 14.36
CA ILE A 681 -11.12 8.06 14.06
C ILE A 681 -11.30 9.03 12.89
N GLU A 682 -12.02 8.58 11.86
CA GLU A 682 -12.29 9.40 10.69
C GLU A 682 -13.33 10.49 11.01
N PRO A 683 -13.20 11.68 10.42
CA PRO A 683 -14.24 12.67 10.46
C PRO A 683 -15.47 12.14 9.74
N ASP A 684 -16.62 12.46 10.32
CA ASP A 684 -17.90 12.21 9.69
C ASP A 684 -17.92 12.86 8.29
N PRO A 685 -18.15 12.09 7.21
CA PRO A 685 -18.02 12.59 5.84
C PRO A 685 -18.99 13.73 5.49
N ALA A 686 -20.11 13.86 6.21
CA ALA A 686 -21.11 14.89 5.97
C ALA A 686 -20.78 16.21 6.68
N THR A 687 -20.12 16.13 7.84
CA THR A 687 -19.84 17.31 8.71
C THR A 687 -18.37 17.70 8.76
N GLY A 688 -17.46 16.77 8.40
CA GLY A 688 -16.01 16.93 8.55
C GLY A 688 -15.52 16.87 10.00
N ILE A 689 -16.35 16.41 10.94
CA ILE A 689 -16.07 16.42 12.38
C ILE A 689 -15.54 15.06 12.84
N VAL A 690 -14.37 15.04 13.46
CA VAL A 690 -13.83 13.85 14.16
C VAL A 690 -14.48 13.75 15.54
N LYS A 691 -15.05 12.59 15.84
CA LYS A 691 -15.77 12.33 17.09
C LYS A 691 -14.92 11.49 18.04
N VAL A 692 -14.38 12.14 19.08
CA VAL A 692 -13.55 11.51 20.11
C VAL A 692 -14.37 11.36 21.40
N PRO A 693 -14.30 10.22 22.11
CA PRO A 693 -15.03 10.00 23.36
C PRO A 693 -14.51 10.91 24.50
N ASP A 694 -15.41 11.39 25.37
CA ASP A 694 -15.06 12.20 26.54
C ASP A 694 -14.27 11.42 27.63
N SER A 695 -14.45 10.09 27.67
CA SER A 695 -13.78 9.18 28.59
C SER A 695 -13.54 7.81 27.97
N VAL A 696 -12.58 7.07 28.53
CA VAL A 696 -12.22 5.71 28.13
C VAL A 696 -12.23 4.77 29.32
N GLN A 697 -12.43 3.47 29.07
CA GLN A 697 -12.45 2.42 30.10
C GLN A 697 -11.11 1.67 30.13
N ILE A 698 -10.43 1.66 31.28
CA ILE A 698 -9.15 1.00 31.48
C ILE A 698 -9.23 0.17 32.77
N PHE A 699 -9.07 -1.16 32.67
CA PHE A 699 -9.21 -2.10 33.80
C PHE A 699 -10.53 -1.98 34.58
N GLY A 700 -11.62 -1.63 33.88
CA GLY A 700 -12.95 -1.46 34.49
C GLY A 700 -13.15 -0.12 35.21
N GLU A 701 -12.16 0.78 35.17
CA GLU A 701 -12.23 2.13 35.71
C GLU A 701 -12.35 3.17 34.57
N GLU A 702 -13.04 4.27 34.85
CA GLU A 702 -13.27 5.35 33.88
C GLU A 702 -12.18 6.45 33.99
N TYR A 703 -11.59 6.79 32.84
CA TYR A 703 -10.60 7.86 32.68
C TYR A 703 -11.14 8.95 31.78
N ARG A 704 -11.21 10.18 32.28
CA ARG A 704 -11.64 11.34 31.47
C ARG A 704 -10.48 11.89 30.66
N LEU A 705 -10.74 12.23 29.40
CA LEU A 705 -9.79 12.98 28.59
C LEU A 705 -9.67 14.40 29.14
N SER A 706 -8.50 14.72 29.71
CA SER A 706 -8.21 16.01 30.35
C SER A 706 -7.34 16.92 29.48
N SER A 707 -6.56 16.32 28.59
CA SER A 707 -5.67 17.02 27.67
C SER A 707 -5.52 16.27 26.35
N VAL A 708 -5.10 17.01 25.33
CA VAL A 708 -4.84 16.48 24.00
C VAL A 708 -3.41 16.85 23.61
N ASN A 709 -2.64 15.85 23.18
CA ASN A 709 -1.35 16.07 22.53
C ASN A 709 -1.61 16.83 21.23
N VAL A 710 -0.87 17.91 20.99
CA VAL A 710 -1.04 18.76 19.82
C VAL A 710 -0.93 17.98 18.50
N ARG A 711 -0.16 16.88 18.52
CA ARG A 711 0.05 15.99 17.38
C ARG A 711 -0.91 14.80 17.33
N ALA A 712 -1.91 14.73 18.22
CA ALA A 712 -2.82 13.60 18.27
C ALA A 712 -3.59 13.36 16.95
N PHE A 713 -3.66 14.36 16.09
CA PHE A 713 -4.33 14.30 14.79
C PHE A 713 -3.37 14.55 13.61
N ASP A 714 -2.05 14.60 13.88
CA ASP A 714 -1.02 15.03 12.94
C ASP A 714 -0.15 13.93 12.32
N PRO A 715 -0.04 12.68 12.82
CA PRO A 715 1.28 12.04 12.76
C PRO A 715 1.76 11.57 11.39
N TYR A 716 0.95 11.56 10.33
CA TYR A 716 1.44 11.03 9.04
C TYR A 716 0.98 11.74 7.77
N LYS A 717 0.43 12.97 7.82
CA LYS A 717 -0.14 13.61 6.62
C LYS A 717 -1.14 12.70 5.84
N ILE A 718 -1.67 11.60 6.42
CA ILE A 718 -2.55 10.64 5.71
C ILE A 718 -3.84 11.30 5.29
N TYR A 719 -4.14 12.52 5.69
CA TYR A 719 -5.20 13.27 5.07
C TYR A 719 -4.71 14.70 4.88
N GLU A 720 -4.01 15.00 3.77
CA GLU A 720 -3.83 16.40 3.33
C GLU A 720 -5.19 17.11 3.23
N SER A 721 -6.26 16.36 2.97
CA SER A 721 -7.64 16.84 3.03
C SER A 721 -8.14 17.17 4.45
N TRP A 722 -7.51 16.64 5.50
CA TRP A 722 -7.74 17.01 6.90
C TRP A 722 -6.79 18.09 7.42
N ALA A 723 -5.65 18.33 6.77
CA ALA A 723 -4.75 19.43 7.12
C ALA A 723 -5.43 20.82 7.06
N LYS A 724 -6.59 20.91 6.38
CA LYS A 724 -7.47 22.10 6.39
C LYS A 724 -8.29 22.27 7.67
N TYR A 725 -8.48 21.21 8.45
CA TYR A 725 -9.14 21.23 9.76
C TYR A 725 -8.07 21.43 10.81
N LYS A 726 -8.00 22.63 11.39
CA LYS A 726 -7.04 22.92 12.46
C LYS A 726 -7.42 22.13 13.72
N PRO A 727 -6.51 21.96 14.70
CA PRO A 727 -6.86 21.41 16.01
C PRO A 727 -8.06 22.12 16.68
N THR A 728 -8.36 23.36 16.27
CA THR A 728 -9.53 24.15 16.72
C THR A 728 -10.86 23.80 16.04
N ASP A 729 -10.83 23.08 14.91
CA ASP A 729 -12.01 22.66 14.13
C ASP A 729 -12.47 21.24 14.48
N ILE A 730 -11.74 20.56 15.39
CA ILE A 730 -12.04 19.23 15.90
C ILE A 730 -12.94 19.37 17.13
N SER A 731 -14.14 18.81 17.09
CA SER A 731 -15.05 18.78 18.24
C SER A 731 -15.06 17.40 18.90
N ILE A 732 -14.52 17.34 20.11
CA ILE A 732 -14.67 16.20 21.01
C ILE A 732 -16.16 16.07 21.34
N GLU A 733 -16.72 14.86 21.33
CA GLU A 733 -18.15 14.64 21.57
C GLU A 733 -18.51 15.02 23.01
N SER A 734 -18.76 16.30 23.28
CA SER A 734 -19.65 16.61 24.39
C SER A 734 -20.99 16.02 24.01
N SER A 735 -21.43 15.04 24.78
CA SER A 735 -22.79 14.54 24.70
C SER A 735 -23.80 15.72 24.56
N ILE A 736 -24.75 15.55 23.62
CA ILE A 736 -25.98 16.32 23.38
C ILE A 736 -25.94 17.32 22.22
N ALA A 737 -26.66 16.92 21.17
CA ALA A 737 -27.45 17.71 20.24
C ALA A 737 -27.51 19.25 20.44
N GLN A 738 -27.29 19.95 19.32
CA GLN A 738 -27.67 21.34 19.05
C GLN A 738 -27.03 22.43 19.93
N GLY A 739 -25.99 23.07 19.39
CA GLY A 739 -25.76 24.50 19.62
C GLY A 739 -24.91 24.89 20.82
N VAL A 740 -24.01 24.03 21.32
CA VAL A 740 -23.05 24.39 22.36
C VAL A 740 -21.63 24.08 21.90
N ASN A 741 -20.79 25.11 21.92
CA ASN A 741 -19.38 25.07 21.60
C ASN A 741 -18.63 24.50 22.81
N VAL A 742 -18.05 23.30 22.69
CA VAL A 742 -17.30 22.63 23.78
C VAL A 742 -15.94 23.31 23.92
N LYS A 743 -15.92 24.42 24.66
CA LYS A 743 -14.68 25.15 24.99
C LYS A 743 -14.33 25.14 26.48
N SER A 744 -15.00 24.34 27.31
CA SER A 744 -14.79 24.40 28.76
C SER A 744 -14.31 23.07 29.34
N GLY A 745 -13.02 22.73 29.18
CA GLY A 745 -12.41 21.70 30.03
C GLY A 745 -11.11 21.06 29.54
N ILE A 746 -10.93 20.94 28.22
CA ILE A 746 -9.79 20.21 27.65
C ILE A 746 -8.68 21.20 27.30
N THR A 747 -7.48 20.92 27.79
CA THR A 747 -6.29 21.74 27.53
C THR A 747 -5.45 21.10 26.44
N PHE A 748 -5.02 21.87 25.45
CA PHE A 748 -3.96 21.42 24.54
C PHE A 748 -2.66 21.48 25.33
N ALA A 749 -2.05 20.31 25.57
CA ALA A 749 -0.76 20.25 26.21
C ALA A 749 0.29 20.55 25.14
N GLU A 750 0.75 21.81 25.08
CA GLU A 750 1.97 22.13 24.33
C GLU A 750 3.09 21.25 24.86
N GLU A 751 3.69 20.43 23.98
CA GLU A 751 5.07 20.03 24.24
C GLU A 751 5.87 21.32 24.39
N ALA A 752 6.82 21.34 25.32
CA ALA A 752 7.84 22.38 25.36
C ALA A 752 8.61 22.35 24.02
N GLY A 753 8.08 23.09 23.04
CA GLY A 753 8.60 23.28 21.70
C GLY A 753 7.96 22.41 20.60
N ALA A 754 6.70 22.65 20.22
CA ALA A 754 6.19 22.20 18.92
C ALA A 754 4.95 22.98 18.44
N TYR A 755 5.14 24.23 18.03
CA TYR A 755 4.40 24.87 16.93
C TYR A 755 5.38 25.86 16.28
N LYS A 756 5.92 25.52 15.10
CA LYS A 756 7.10 26.16 14.49
C LYS A 756 8.29 26.27 15.46
N ARG A 757 9.08 25.21 15.59
CA ARG A 757 10.35 25.32 16.33
C ARG A 757 11.36 26.01 15.41
N THR A 758 11.58 27.31 15.63
CA THR A 758 12.81 27.98 15.21
C THR A 758 13.96 27.29 15.95
N VAL A 759 14.56 26.25 15.34
CA VAL A 759 15.69 25.54 15.92
C VAL A 759 16.95 26.19 15.39
N SER A 760 17.38 27.25 16.03
CA SER A 760 18.78 27.63 16.14
C SER A 760 18.90 28.77 17.15
N GLU A 761 20.07 29.00 17.74
CA GLU A 761 20.36 30.38 18.13
C GLU A 761 20.19 31.22 16.87
N ASN A 762 19.15 32.06 16.80
CA ASN A 762 18.96 32.93 15.65
C ASN A 762 20.31 33.54 15.27
N SER A 763 20.84 33.16 14.11
CA SER A 763 21.66 34.10 13.39
C SER A 763 20.79 35.33 13.23
N ALA A 764 21.37 36.52 13.35
CA ALA A 764 20.62 37.69 13.00
C ALA A 764 20.12 37.44 11.55
N TYR A 765 18.81 37.46 11.38
CA TYR A 765 18.15 37.43 10.07
C TYR A 765 17.97 36.08 9.34
N ILE A 766 18.26 34.90 9.90
CA ILE A 766 17.82 33.62 9.27
C ILE A 766 17.12 32.71 10.28
N THR A 767 15.89 32.33 9.95
CA THR A 767 15.08 31.37 10.70
C THR A 767 15.24 29.99 10.05
N VAL A 768 15.77 29.02 10.78
CA VAL A 768 15.89 27.63 10.33
C VAL A 768 14.65 26.85 10.74
N SER A 769 14.02 26.18 9.77
CA SER A 769 12.93 25.24 9.91
C SER A 769 13.43 23.84 9.56
N ASP A 770 13.17 22.86 10.40
CA ASP A 770 13.59 21.47 10.20
C ASP A 770 12.36 20.57 10.33
N GLU A 771 11.76 20.25 9.18
CA GLU A 771 10.49 19.50 9.13
C GLU A 771 10.70 18.01 9.45
N ASP A 772 11.89 17.48 9.15
CA ASP A 772 12.21 16.05 9.22
C ASP A 772 13.11 15.66 10.41
N ARG A 773 13.27 16.56 11.38
CA ARG A 773 14.08 16.37 12.60
C ARG A 773 15.52 15.94 12.30
N LEU A 774 16.14 16.55 11.28
CA LEU A 774 17.56 16.38 10.99
C LEU A 774 18.47 16.92 12.11
N VAL A 775 17.97 17.83 12.93
CA VAL A 775 18.67 18.41 14.06
C VAL A 775 18.10 17.80 15.35
N ARG A 776 18.94 17.11 16.12
CA ARG A 776 18.56 16.54 17.43
C ARG A 776 18.00 17.62 18.36
N ASP A 777 17.16 17.21 19.32
CA ASP A 777 16.66 18.11 20.36
C ASP A 777 17.80 18.80 21.13
N GLY A 778 17.76 20.14 21.17
CA GLY A 778 18.83 20.99 21.70
C GLY A 778 20.11 21.00 20.87
N GLY A 779 20.11 20.40 19.68
CA GLY A 779 21.19 20.42 18.69
C GLY A 779 21.40 21.80 18.07
N ILE A 780 22.53 21.98 17.41
CA ILE A 780 22.94 23.26 16.81
C ILE A 780 22.83 23.14 15.30
N PHE A 781 22.08 24.05 14.68
CA PHE A 781 22.09 24.26 13.23
C PHE A 781 21.82 25.73 12.96
N THR A 782 22.83 26.53 12.66
CA THR A 782 22.68 27.96 12.31
C THR A 782 23.13 28.22 10.89
N ALA A 783 22.49 29.14 10.19
CA ALA A 783 22.93 29.60 8.89
C ALA A 783 23.02 31.12 8.87
N GLU A 784 24.06 31.70 8.27
CA GLU A 784 24.23 33.15 8.20
C GLU A 784 24.85 33.62 6.88
N PHE A 785 24.43 34.80 6.41
CA PHE A 785 25.10 35.53 5.35
C PHE A 785 26.17 36.45 5.95
N LYS A 786 27.30 36.59 5.26
CA LYS A 786 28.39 37.46 5.71
C LYS A 786 28.03 38.96 5.70
N GLN A 787 27.13 39.39 4.82
CA GLN A 787 26.85 40.81 4.55
C GLN A 787 25.36 41.19 4.47
N ARG A 788 24.41 40.23 4.54
CA ARG A 788 22.97 40.53 4.50
C ARG A 788 22.40 40.71 5.90
N GLN A 789 21.48 41.65 6.03
CA GLN A 789 20.76 41.95 7.26
C GLN A 789 19.23 41.95 7.02
N GLU A 790 18.75 40.99 6.24
CA GLU A 790 17.35 40.80 5.86
C GLU A 790 16.87 39.43 6.30
N ASP A 791 15.63 39.33 6.79
CA ASP A 791 15.09 38.08 7.33
C ASP A 791 14.84 37.05 6.22
N PHE A 792 15.32 35.81 6.41
CA PHE A 792 15.10 34.67 5.51
C PHE A 792 14.64 33.43 6.28
N TYR A 793 14.00 32.49 5.58
CA TYR A 793 13.64 31.18 6.09
C TYR A 793 14.43 30.09 5.37
N LEU A 794 15.19 29.28 6.11
CA LEU A 794 15.90 28.12 5.57
C LEU A 794 15.20 26.85 6.03
N HIS A 795 14.66 26.08 5.09
CA HIS A 795 14.02 24.79 5.35
C HIS A 795 14.98 23.64 5.11
N LEU A 796 14.99 22.70 6.04
CA LEU A 796 15.70 21.43 5.97
C LEU A 796 14.72 20.30 5.77
N SER A 797 15.05 19.38 4.87
CA SER A 797 14.25 18.17 4.63
C SER A 797 15.13 16.96 4.29
N LYS A 798 14.59 15.76 4.55
CA LYS A 798 15.16 14.48 4.12
C LYS A 798 14.65 14.16 2.72
N SER A 799 15.56 13.72 1.86
CA SER A 799 15.22 13.25 0.52
C SER A 799 15.97 11.96 0.23
N LYS A 800 15.20 10.89 -0.06
CA LYS A 800 15.77 9.60 -0.46
C LYS A 800 16.49 9.71 -1.80
N ASP A 801 15.97 10.54 -2.72
CA ASP A 801 16.58 10.80 -4.02
C ASP A 801 17.92 11.53 -3.90
N SER A 802 17.95 12.60 -3.10
CA SER A 802 19.16 13.36 -2.81
C SER A 802 20.23 12.48 -2.16
N LYS A 803 19.82 11.60 -1.22
CA LYS A 803 20.72 10.63 -0.58
C LYS A 803 21.26 9.61 -1.59
N ARG A 804 20.40 9.06 -2.45
CA ARG A 804 20.77 8.10 -3.51
C ARG A 804 21.74 8.74 -4.51
N ALA A 805 21.43 9.92 -5.02
CA ALA A 805 22.25 10.63 -5.99
C ALA A 805 23.63 10.99 -5.41
N LEU A 806 23.69 11.48 -4.16
CA LEU A 806 24.96 11.73 -3.48
C LEU A 806 25.75 10.44 -3.24
N LYS A 807 25.07 9.35 -2.84
CA LYS A 807 25.71 8.05 -2.64
C LYS A 807 26.36 7.57 -3.93
N GLU A 808 25.60 7.49 -5.03
CA GLU A 808 26.09 7.06 -6.34
C GLU A 808 27.28 7.91 -6.80
N ALA A 809 27.19 9.23 -6.66
CA ALA A 809 28.24 10.14 -7.09
C ALA A 809 29.52 10.02 -6.23
N VAL A 810 29.39 9.73 -4.93
CA VAL A 810 30.53 9.45 -4.03
C VAL A 810 31.15 8.09 -4.36
N GLU A 811 30.34 7.05 -4.59
CA GLU A 811 30.80 5.72 -4.98
C GLU A 811 31.53 5.75 -6.34
N ASP A 812 31.02 6.52 -7.31
CA ASP A 812 31.65 6.70 -8.63
C ASP A 812 33.00 7.43 -8.53
N LYS A 813 33.07 8.52 -7.75
CA LYS A 813 34.30 9.33 -7.63
C LYS A 813 35.40 8.63 -6.82
N TYR A 814 35.04 7.90 -5.77
CA TYR A 814 36.01 7.35 -4.82
C TYR A 814 36.14 5.82 -4.84
N GLY A 815 35.26 5.09 -5.54
CA GLY A 815 35.39 3.66 -5.81
C GLY A 815 35.17 2.73 -4.60
N GLU A 816 34.57 3.22 -3.51
CA GLU A 816 34.27 2.44 -2.30
C GLU A 816 32.75 2.25 -2.13
N MET A 817 32.31 1.04 -1.79
CA MET A 817 30.91 0.77 -1.45
C MET A 817 30.55 1.42 -0.11
N LEU A 818 29.54 2.29 -0.09
CA LEU A 818 29.17 3.05 1.10
C LEU A 818 28.19 2.29 1.99
N ASP A 819 28.55 2.13 3.26
CA ASP A 819 27.60 1.83 4.33
C ASP A 819 26.69 3.05 4.53
N GLU A 820 25.39 2.83 4.75
CA GLU A 820 24.40 3.89 4.96
C GLU A 820 24.74 4.84 6.12
N LYS A 821 25.57 4.40 7.08
CA LYS A 821 26.03 5.21 8.22
C LYS A 821 27.12 6.22 7.86
N GLN A 822 27.73 6.11 6.67
CA GLN A 822 28.83 6.98 6.26
C GLN A 822 28.39 8.28 5.61
N LEU A 823 27.11 8.43 5.25
CA LEU A 823 26.57 9.61 4.55
C LEU A 823 25.31 10.14 5.24
N TYR A 824 25.42 11.37 5.75
CA TYR A 824 24.30 12.11 6.34
C TYR A 824 23.78 13.16 5.34
N ALA A 825 22.79 12.80 4.53
CA ALA A 825 22.26 13.62 3.45
C ALA A 825 20.99 14.40 3.85
N PHE A 826 20.83 15.61 3.30
CA PHE A 826 19.69 16.50 3.51
C PHE A 826 19.59 17.54 2.38
N ASP A 827 18.38 18.06 2.18
CA ASP A 827 18.11 19.16 1.27
C ASP A 827 17.93 20.47 2.03
N MET A 828 18.32 21.57 1.37
CA MET A 828 18.18 22.93 1.87
C MET A 828 17.41 23.78 0.87
N SER A 829 16.37 24.47 1.33
CA SER A 829 15.63 25.45 0.52
C SER A 829 15.51 26.77 1.27
N LEU A 830 15.92 27.87 0.64
CA LEU A 830 15.84 29.21 1.22
C LEU A 830 14.64 29.99 0.66
N TYR A 831 13.95 30.71 1.52
CA TYR A 831 12.79 31.55 1.20
C TYR A 831 12.99 32.96 1.73
N ASP A 832 12.28 33.90 1.12
CA ASP A 832 12.23 35.29 1.54
C ASP A 832 11.63 35.47 2.95
N HIS A 833 11.65 36.71 3.47
CA HIS A 833 11.10 37.08 4.77
C HIS A 833 9.61 36.73 4.99
N THR A 834 8.86 36.43 3.93
CA THR A 834 7.45 36.02 4.02
C THR A 834 7.24 34.53 4.07
N ASP A 835 8.30 33.72 3.88
CA ASP A 835 8.24 32.26 3.81
C ASP A 835 7.36 31.77 2.63
N THR A 836 7.30 32.54 1.54
CA THR A 836 6.45 32.20 0.38
C THR A 836 7.16 32.21 -0.96
N VAL A 837 8.26 32.96 -1.10
CA VAL A 837 9.00 33.04 -2.36
C VAL A 837 10.34 32.31 -2.23
N PRO A 838 10.55 31.20 -2.97
CA PRO A 838 11.82 30.47 -2.92
C PRO A 838 12.94 31.26 -3.58
N ILE A 839 14.11 31.27 -2.94
CA ILE A 839 15.35 31.88 -3.41
C ILE A 839 16.19 30.76 -4.02
N THR A 840 16.20 30.69 -5.34
CA THR A 840 16.84 29.60 -6.09
C THR A 840 18.30 29.86 -6.47
N LYS A 841 18.82 31.09 -6.28
CA LYS A 841 20.21 31.46 -6.57
C LYS A 841 20.77 32.44 -5.54
N LEU A 842 22.00 32.20 -5.07
CA LEU A 842 22.70 33.07 -4.10
C LEU A 842 23.61 34.13 -4.75
N GLY A 843 23.92 34.00 -6.04
CA GLY A 843 24.80 34.94 -6.75
C GLY A 843 26.28 34.77 -6.32
N LYS A 844 26.99 35.88 -6.07
CA LYS A 844 28.38 35.86 -5.58
C LYS A 844 28.51 35.70 -4.05
N GLU A 845 27.38 35.51 -3.38
CA GLU A 845 27.32 35.33 -1.94
C GLU A 845 27.21 33.84 -1.58
N ALA A 846 27.68 33.48 -0.40
CA ALA A 846 27.56 32.13 0.14
C ALA A 846 26.92 32.18 1.52
N LEU A 847 26.05 31.21 1.78
CA LEU A 847 25.45 30.98 3.08
C LEU A 847 26.43 30.14 3.91
N THR A 848 26.77 30.59 5.11
CA THR A 848 27.64 29.82 6.02
C THR A 848 26.76 29.03 6.97
N VAL A 849 26.80 27.70 6.89
CA VAL A 849 26.03 26.79 7.74
C VAL A 849 26.95 26.25 8.82
N THR A 850 26.47 26.24 10.07
CA THR A 850 27.13 25.62 11.22
C THR A 850 26.17 24.60 11.83
N MET A 851 26.53 23.32 11.79
CA MET A 851 25.71 22.25 12.36
C MET A 851 26.51 21.42 13.36
N GLN A 852 25.84 20.90 14.39
CA GLN A 852 26.43 19.89 15.27
C GLN A 852 26.83 18.68 14.43
N VAL A 853 27.98 18.07 14.75
CA VAL A 853 28.44 16.86 14.08
C VAL A 853 27.32 15.80 14.10
N PRO A 854 26.96 15.21 12.94
CA PRO A 854 25.92 14.19 12.89
C PRO A 854 26.20 12.99 13.79
N PRO A 855 25.17 12.28 14.25
CA PRO A 855 25.34 11.14 15.14
C PRO A 855 26.05 9.96 14.50
N GLY A 856 26.95 9.32 15.24
CA GLY A 856 27.72 8.18 14.74
C GLY A 856 28.91 8.60 13.88
N MET A 857 29.15 9.90 13.73
CA MET A 857 30.25 10.50 12.95
C MET A 857 31.21 11.32 13.84
N GLU A 858 31.09 11.22 15.16
CA GLU A 858 31.82 12.09 16.10
C GLU A 858 33.34 11.91 16.07
N ASP A 859 33.78 10.69 15.76
CA ASP A 859 35.19 10.25 15.70
C ASP A 859 35.74 10.16 14.26
N ASP A 860 34.93 10.50 13.25
CA ASP A 860 35.31 10.40 11.84
C ASP A 860 35.93 11.71 11.29
N THR A 861 36.73 11.57 10.24
CA THR A 861 37.22 12.69 9.42
C THR A 861 36.14 13.07 8.41
N LEU A 862 35.60 14.29 8.49
CA LEU A 862 34.40 14.69 7.76
C LEU A 862 34.71 15.63 6.59
N CYS A 863 33.91 15.51 5.53
CA CYS A 863 33.82 16.52 4.47
C CYS A 863 32.35 16.76 4.09
N VAL A 864 32.11 17.86 3.39
CA VAL A 864 30.81 18.15 2.77
C VAL A 864 30.86 17.66 1.33
N VAL A 865 29.80 16.98 0.92
CA VAL A 865 29.56 16.58 -0.47
C VAL A 865 28.28 17.22 -0.96
N THR A 866 28.28 17.70 -2.20
CA THR A 866 27.10 18.27 -2.84
C THR A 866 27.15 18.02 -4.35
N LEU A 867 26.02 18.17 -5.03
CA LEU A 867 25.95 18.02 -6.49
C LEU A 867 25.85 19.40 -7.14
N ASP A 868 26.62 19.64 -8.19
CA ASP A 868 26.52 20.84 -9.01
C ASP A 868 25.26 20.81 -9.92
N ASP A 869 25.04 21.87 -10.70
CA ASP A 869 23.92 21.98 -11.64
C ASP A 869 23.92 20.88 -12.74
N ASN A 870 25.05 20.20 -12.95
CA ASN A 870 25.21 19.10 -13.91
C ASN A 870 25.16 17.70 -13.25
N GLY A 871 24.95 17.64 -11.93
CA GLY A 871 24.93 16.40 -11.16
C GLY A 871 26.32 15.84 -10.82
N GLN A 872 27.39 16.62 -11.01
CA GLN A 872 28.74 16.23 -10.65
C GLN A 872 29.01 16.46 -9.15
N LEU A 873 29.74 15.53 -8.52
CA LEU A 873 30.07 15.62 -7.10
C LEU A 873 31.13 16.69 -6.81
N GLU A 874 30.72 17.72 -6.10
CA GLU A 874 31.59 18.68 -5.43
C GLU A 874 31.90 18.22 -4.01
N THR A 875 33.12 18.50 -3.54
CA THR A 875 33.55 18.13 -2.19
C THR A 875 34.30 19.31 -1.55
N ASP A 876 33.86 19.73 -0.37
CA ASP A 876 34.47 20.83 0.38
C ASP A 876 34.79 20.41 1.83
N PHE A 877 35.72 21.13 2.44
CA PHE A 877 36.15 20.88 3.81
C PHE A 877 35.15 21.44 4.82
N VAL A 878 34.96 20.72 5.91
CA VAL A 878 34.32 21.28 7.10
C VAL A 878 35.35 22.02 7.94
N ASN A 879 34.93 23.12 8.56
CA ASN A 879 35.66 23.78 9.62
C ASN A 879 35.10 23.34 10.98
N TYR A 880 35.90 22.70 11.81
CA TYR A 880 35.46 22.31 13.15
C TYR A 880 35.42 23.53 14.07
N VAL A 881 34.27 23.74 14.70
CA VAL A 881 34.04 24.82 15.68
C VAL A 881 33.37 24.25 16.93
N VAL A 882 33.61 24.88 18.08
CA VAL A 882 32.93 24.53 19.34
C VAL A 882 31.92 25.61 19.64
N LYS A 883 30.64 25.23 19.75
CA LYS A 883 29.54 26.15 20.07
C LYS A 883 28.70 25.53 21.18
N ASN A 884 28.46 26.30 22.25
CA ASN A 884 27.75 25.83 23.46
C ASN A 884 28.23 24.46 23.96
N GLU A 885 29.56 24.29 24.09
CA GLU A 885 30.22 23.05 24.53
C GLU A 885 30.03 21.82 23.61
N LYS A 886 29.45 21.99 22.40
CA LYS A 886 29.24 20.93 21.41
C LYS A 886 30.18 21.07 20.22
N LYS A 887 30.71 19.92 19.75
CA LYS A 887 31.50 19.81 18.52
C LYS A 887 30.60 20.03 17.30
N CYS A 888 30.89 21.07 16.53
CA CYS A 888 30.13 21.46 15.34
C CYS A 888 31.06 21.54 14.14
N ILE A 889 30.47 21.45 12.95
CA ILE A 889 31.11 21.66 11.66
C ILE A 889 30.49 22.89 10.99
N GLN A 890 31.32 23.69 10.34
CA GLN A 890 30.93 24.86 9.58
C GLN A 890 31.39 24.75 8.13
N PHE A 891 30.47 24.96 7.19
CA PHE A 891 30.73 24.86 5.75
C PHE A 891 29.94 25.92 4.97
N ARG A 892 30.30 26.09 3.69
CA ARG A 892 29.65 27.06 2.81
C ARG A 892 28.65 26.38 1.89
N VAL A 893 27.56 27.09 1.65
CA VAL A 893 26.48 26.74 0.73
C VAL A 893 26.44 27.82 -0.33
N THR A 894 26.72 27.45 -1.57
CA THR A 894 26.83 28.36 -2.74
C THR A 894 25.65 28.19 -3.71
N HIS A 895 25.00 27.02 -3.68
CA HIS A 895 23.76 26.70 -4.39
C HIS A 895 22.86 25.81 -3.52
N PHE A 896 21.59 25.67 -3.90
CA PHE A 896 20.60 24.82 -3.24
C PHE A 896 20.39 23.55 -4.06
N SER A 897 21.23 22.55 -3.78
CA SER A 897 21.14 21.19 -4.34
C SER A 897 21.30 20.18 -3.19
N PRO A 898 21.31 18.87 -3.42
CA PRO A 898 21.56 17.88 -2.38
C PRO A 898 22.86 18.15 -1.61
N TYR A 899 22.80 18.17 -0.27
CA TYR A 899 23.99 18.24 0.59
C TYR A 899 24.14 16.97 1.42
N GLY A 900 25.38 16.59 1.69
CA GLY A 900 25.70 15.50 2.59
C GLY A 900 26.95 15.76 3.43
N ILE A 901 26.95 15.27 4.67
CA ILE A 901 28.16 15.11 5.46
C ILE A 901 28.66 13.68 5.26
N TYR A 902 29.87 13.55 4.75
CA TYR A 902 30.48 12.29 4.42
C TYR A 902 31.63 11.98 5.39
N ALA A 903 31.59 10.79 6.00
CA ALA A 903 32.69 10.24 6.79
C ALA A 903 33.75 9.65 5.85
N ALA A 904 34.76 10.46 5.54
CA ALA A 904 35.80 10.14 4.57
C ALA A 904 36.67 8.96 5.05
N LYS A 905 37.07 8.09 4.12
CA LYS A 905 37.98 6.96 4.34
C LYS A 905 39.15 7.00 3.36
N GLY A 906 40.17 6.17 3.65
CA GLY A 906 41.32 5.97 2.78
C GLY A 906 42.09 7.26 2.46
N GLN A 907 42.48 7.43 1.19
CA GLN A 907 43.29 8.56 0.72
C GLN A 907 42.60 9.92 0.89
N LEU A 908 41.26 9.96 0.89
CA LEU A 908 40.52 11.21 1.10
C LEU A 908 40.64 11.69 2.55
N ALA A 909 40.55 10.77 3.52
CA ALA A 909 40.76 11.08 4.93
C ALA A 909 42.18 11.58 5.21
N GLU A 910 43.20 10.92 4.64
CA GLU A 910 44.60 11.33 4.77
C GLU A 910 44.85 12.75 4.23
N ARG A 911 44.27 13.09 3.07
CA ARG A 911 44.34 14.44 2.48
C ARG A 911 43.63 15.49 3.33
N ILE A 912 42.52 15.14 3.97
CA ILE A 912 41.79 16.03 4.87
C ILE A 912 42.61 16.29 6.15
N ASP A 913 43.16 15.23 6.76
CA ASP A 913 43.96 15.33 7.97
C ASP A 913 45.27 16.11 7.74
N GLU A 914 45.91 15.95 6.57
CA GLU A 914 47.11 16.69 6.18
C GLU A 914 46.83 18.20 6.03
N LYS A 915 45.67 18.57 5.47
CA LYS A 915 45.25 19.97 5.32
C LYS A 915 44.83 20.61 6.65
N ILE A 916 44.14 19.88 7.52
CA ILE A 916 43.80 20.34 8.88
C ILE A 916 45.09 20.62 9.69
N SER A 917 46.12 19.81 9.48
CA SER A 917 47.42 19.94 10.15
C SER A 917 48.29 21.09 9.60
N ASN A 918 48.03 21.59 8.39
CA ASN A 918 48.81 22.67 7.76
C ASN A 918 47.93 23.66 6.94
N PRO A 919 47.22 24.59 7.60
CA PRO A 919 46.16 25.41 6.99
C PRO A 919 46.64 26.51 6.00
N SER A 920 47.92 26.54 5.63
CA SER A 920 48.53 27.59 4.79
C SER A 920 48.71 27.20 3.30
N GLY A 921 48.23 26.02 2.89
CA GLY A 921 48.23 25.58 1.49
C GLY A 921 46.90 25.84 0.79
N GLU A 922 46.89 26.66 -0.26
CA GLU A 922 45.76 26.82 -1.18
C GLU A 922 45.67 25.62 -2.14
N ALA A 923 44.75 24.70 -1.86
CA ALA A 923 44.14 23.79 -2.84
C ALA A 923 42.81 23.27 -2.28
N GLY A 924 41.70 23.46 -3.00
CA GLY A 924 40.43 22.77 -2.74
C GLY A 924 40.57 21.25 -2.94
N LEU A 925 39.60 20.45 -2.48
CA LEU A 925 39.53 19.02 -2.85
C LEU A 925 39.04 18.83 -4.27
N ASP A 926 38.54 19.91 -4.88
CA ASP A 926 38.00 19.89 -6.22
C ASP A 926 39.06 20.23 -7.27
N GLU A 927 39.30 19.28 -8.18
CA GLU A 927 40.04 19.49 -9.43
C GLU A 927 39.08 19.66 -10.63
N SER A 928 37.76 19.73 -10.40
CA SER A 928 36.83 20.15 -11.43
C SER A 928 37.05 21.64 -11.73
N PRO A 929 37.16 22.05 -13.01
CA PRO A 929 37.30 23.46 -13.34
C PRO A 929 35.99 24.16 -12.96
N ASP A 930 36.06 25.00 -11.92
CA ASP A 930 35.01 25.94 -11.49
C ASP A 930 34.35 26.62 -12.69
N THR A 931 33.21 26.09 -13.13
CA THR A 931 32.34 26.71 -14.16
C THR A 931 31.18 27.44 -13.50
N GLY A 932 31.48 28.23 -12.47
CA GLY A 932 30.59 29.29 -11.96
C GLY A 932 30.76 30.64 -12.67
N ASP A 933 31.74 30.80 -13.58
CA ASP A 933 31.94 32.05 -14.32
C ASP A 933 31.14 32.09 -15.64
N PRO A 934 30.32 33.13 -15.89
CA PRO A 934 29.74 33.36 -17.21
C PRO A 934 30.88 33.60 -18.21
N ILE A 935 30.94 32.76 -19.24
CA ILE A 935 31.90 32.76 -20.36
C ILE A 935 32.34 34.20 -20.71
N ASP A 936 33.61 34.55 -20.46
CA ASP A 936 34.20 35.83 -20.86
C ASP A 936 34.12 35.95 -22.40
N PRO A 937 33.52 37.03 -22.96
CA PRO A 937 33.33 37.21 -24.40
C PRO A 937 34.63 37.23 -25.23
N LYS A 938 35.81 37.19 -24.61
CA LYS A 938 37.09 37.00 -25.29
C LYS A 938 37.25 35.62 -25.96
N TRP A 939 36.53 34.59 -25.51
CA TRP A 939 36.57 33.26 -26.14
C TRP A 939 35.83 33.18 -27.48
N PHE A 940 34.85 34.07 -27.72
CA PHE A 940 34.20 34.21 -29.03
C PHE A 940 35.13 34.84 -30.09
N LEU A 941 36.15 35.60 -29.67
CA LEU A 941 37.15 36.17 -30.58
C LEU A 941 38.23 35.16 -30.97
N ALA A 942 38.64 34.25 -30.06
CA ALA A 942 39.67 33.24 -30.37
C ALA A 942 39.16 32.12 -31.29
N GLY A 943 37.92 31.64 -31.09
CA GLY A 943 37.29 30.65 -31.97
C GLY A 943 36.99 31.20 -33.37
N GLY A 944 36.56 32.47 -33.46
CA GLY A 944 36.30 33.15 -34.73
C GLY A 944 37.54 33.31 -35.61
N PHE A 945 38.72 33.57 -35.03
CA PHE A 945 39.98 33.67 -35.80
C PHE A 945 40.54 32.31 -36.24
N LEU A 946 40.28 31.23 -35.51
CA LEU A 946 40.70 29.87 -35.90
C LEU A 946 39.88 29.35 -37.09
N PHE A 947 38.56 29.60 -37.12
CA PHE A 947 37.70 29.25 -38.25
C PHE A 947 37.94 30.14 -39.48
N LEU A 948 38.30 31.41 -39.30
CA LEU A 948 38.69 32.30 -40.41
C LEU A 948 40.06 31.92 -41.00
N ALA A 949 41.00 31.43 -40.19
CA ALA A 949 42.31 30.94 -40.65
C ALA A 949 42.21 29.60 -41.40
N LEU A 950 41.32 28.69 -40.96
CA LEU A 950 41.04 27.43 -41.65
C LEU A 950 40.27 27.66 -42.97
N PHE A 951 39.33 28.61 -43.00
CA PHE A 951 38.60 28.95 -44.23
C PHE A 951 39.47 29.65 -45.29
N LEU A 952 40.52 30.37 -44.87
CA LEU A 952 41.49 30.99 -45.79
C LEU A 952 42.62 30.05 -46.22
N MET A 953 42.91 28.97 -45.47
CA MET A 953 43.86 27.92 -45.89
C MET A 953 43.27 26.92 -46.90
N PHE A 954 41.95 26.70 -46.89
CA PHE A 954 41.26 25.82 -47.85
C PHE A 954 40.66 26.56 -49.07
N ARG A 955 41.04 27.83 -49.28
CA ARG A 955 40.72 28.57 -50.50
C ARG A 955 42.00 28.99 -51.23
N ARG A 956 42.77 28.00 -51.69
CA ARG A 956 43.63 28.10 -52.87
C ARG A 956 43.62 26.82 -53.66
#